data_AF-A0A3L6FCC5-F1
#
_entry.id   AF-A0A3L6FCC5-F1
#
_cell.length_a   1.000
_cell.length_b   1.000
_cell.length_c   1.000
_cell.angle_alpha   90.00
_cell.angle_beta   90.00
_cell.angle_gamma   90.00
#
_symmetry.space_group_name_H-M   'P 1'
#
loop_
_entity.id
_entity.type
_entity.pdbx_description
1 polymer ?
#
loop_
_entity_poly.entity_id
_entity_poly.type
_entity_poly.pdbx_seq_one_letter_code
_entity_poly.pdbx_strand_id
1 'polypeptide(L)'
;MASAGAGPSGPVRSISQTGRSRTMGRMPTRAFTIRPDGSSGEDGVDIVEEELVPSSLAPIVPILRAANEIEEENPRVAYLCRFTAFEKAHHMDQNSSGRGVRQFKTYLLHRLEKDEHETKRSLATTDAREIQKFYAQYCRKYLEQDHDKRKPEEMARYYQIASVLYDVMKTVTPGKNEIKAAVKLLEQINGLPMPRIELPQSSDRKTVSDKMDRPVVKDLLDWLRQTFGFQKDSVANQREHLILLLANIDMRQQGTADHSERHVHMIRSSTVIYLRNKIFHNYNSWCRYLHLESNIRIQRDAPTQQPELLYIGLYLLIWGEASNVRFMPECLCYIFHHMARDLHDIISDTSQGSFEPPFQGEGSDDAFLQLVIQPIYSVMQKEAARSKRGKVSHSLWRNYDDLNEYFWSKKCFKKLGWPMDPTADFFAEPTRAKNETEQHGHVIRRRRASKTNFVEVRTFLHMFRSFDRMWAFFILGFQAMVIIAWSPSGSLSSIFEPNVFKNVLTIFITAAFLNFLQATLELILNWKAWKSLECSQRIRYILKFAVAVAWLIILPTTYSSSIQNPTGLVKFLSNWIQNLQNESIYNYAVALYMLPNIFSALFFMFLPIRRALERSNSRIIRFLLWWTQPKLYVARGMYEDTCSLLK
;
A
#
# COMPACT_ATOMS: atom_id res chain seq x y z
N MET A 1 -34.87 -40.08 52.98
CA MET A 1 -34.95 -39.05 54.03
C MET A 1 -34.54 -37.73 53.42
N ALA A 2 -35.53 -36.86 53.21
CA ALA A 2 -35.38 -35.50 52.69
C ALA A 2 -36.12 -34.56 53.68
N SER A 3 -35.73 -33.28 53.68
CA SER A 3 -36.53 -32.09 54.09
C SER A 3 -35.96 -31.21 55.23
N ALA A 4 -36.08 -29.90 54.97
CA ALA A 4 -36.22 -28.72 55.86
C ALA A 4 -35.01 -28.28 56.70
N GLY A 5 -34.63 -26.99 56.82
CA GLY A 5 -35.42 -25.74 57.02
C GLY A 5 -35.17 -25.27 58.48
N ALA A 6 -35.13 -24.00 58.92
CA ALA A 6 -35.53 -22.70 58.40
C ALA A 6 -35.14 -21.57 59.40
N GLY A 7 -35.09 -20.31 58.93
CA GLY A 7 -35.48 -19.06 59.64
C GLY A 7 -34.61 -18.49 60.79
N PRO A 8 -34.73 -17.17 61.12
CA PRO A 8 -35.99 -16.43 61.12
C PRO A 8 -35.98 -15.03 60.45
N SER A 9 -37.13 -14.37 60.60
CA SER A 9 -37.75 -13.31 59.78
C SER A 9 -38.12 -12.03 60.55
N GLY A 10 -38.20 -10.90 59.82
CA GLY A 10 -39.10 -9.75 60.08
C GLY A 10 -38.48 -8.53 60.81
N PRO A 11 -39.05 -7.29 60.70
CA PRO A 11 -40.41 -6.90 60.27
C PRO A 11 -40.48 -5.84 59.12
N VAL A 12 -41.42 -5.91 58.16
CA VAL A 12 -42.78 -5.28 58.06
C VAL A 12 -42.84 -3.99 57.19
N ARG A 13 -43.70 -4.07 56.16
CA ARG A 13 -44.17 -3.03 55.22
C ARG A 13 -45.22 -2.10 55.86
N SER A 14 -45.36 -0.86 55.36
CA SER A 14 -46.68 -0.26 55.08
C SER A 14 -46.56 0.95 54.10
N ILE A 15 -47.13 0.85 52.90
CA ILE A 15 -48.33 1.56 52.39
C ILE A 15 -47.98 2.76 51.49
N SER A 16 -48.28 2.63 50.19
CA SER A 16 -48.31 3.72 49.20
C SER A 16 -49.57 3.59 48.33
N GLN A 17 -50.54 4.47 48.53
CA GLN A 17 -51.74 4.80 47.74
C GLN A 17 -52.49 5.84 48.62
N THR A 18 -52.99 7.01 48.23
CA THR A 18 -53.64 7.51 47.01
C THR A 18 -53.81 9.05 47.11
N GLY A 19 -54.05 9.72 45.95
CA GLY A 19 -54.86 10.96 45.84
C GLY A 19 -54.10 12.28 45.62
N ARG A 20 -53.95 12.75 44.36
CA ARG A 20 -54.80 13.73 43.61
C ARG A 20 -54.73 15.16 44.20
N SER A 21 -54.54 16.26 43.46
CA SER A 21 -54.71 16.56 42.03
C SER A 21 -54.12 17.95 41.73
N ARG A 22 -53.51 18.18 40.55
CA ARG A 22 -54.01 19.14 39.55
C ARG A 22 -53.12 19.19 38.31
N THR A 23 -53.69 18.73 37.21
CA THR A 23 -53.24 18.85 35.81
C THR A 23 -53.60 20.20 35.21
N MET A 24 -52.64 20.81 34.51
CA MET A 24 -52.75 21.54 33.22
C MET A 24 -51.33 21.52 32.65
N GLY A 25 -51.00 21.27 31.39
CA GLY A 25 -51.69 21.03 30.13
C GLY A 25 -50.55 20.93 29.12
N ARG A 26 -50.38 19.77 28.49
CA ARG A 26 -49.23 19.38 27.67
C ARG A 26 -49.33 20.08 26.29
N MET A 27 -48.42 20.98 25.95
CA MET A 27 -48.20 21.38 24.55
C MET A 27 -47.10 20.52 23.92
N PRO A 28 -47.28 20.00 22.69
CA PRO A 28 -46.28 19.16 22.04
C PRO A 28 -45.11 20.00 21.54
N THR A 29 -43.89 19.58 21.88
CA THR A 29 -42.65 20.07 21.29
C THR A 29 -42.68 19.76 19.79
N ARG A 30 -42.84 20.78 18.93
CA ARG A 30 -42.66 20.64 17.49
C ARG A 30 -41.20 20.28 17.23
N ALA A 31 -40.95 19.01 16.91
CA ALA A 31 -39.70 18.58 16.29
C ALA A 31 -39.68 19.14 14.85
N PHE A 32 -38.90 20.19 14.62
CA PHE A 32 -38.57 20.60 13.25
C PHE A 32 -37.67 19.53 12.63
N THR A 33 -38.28 18.71 11.78
CA THR A 33 -37.57 17.78 10.89
C THR A 33 -37.40 18.50 9.56
N ILE A 34 -36.20 19.01 9.29
CA ILE A 34 -35.87 19.52 7.95
C ILE A 34 -35.58 18.31 7.05
N ARG A 35 -36.45 18.10 6.05
CA ARG A 35 -36.19 17.22 4.91
C ARG A 35 -35.30 17.95 3.91
N PRO A 36 -34.35 17.28 3.24
CA PRO A 36 -33.63 17.87 2.13
C PRO A 36 -34.42 17.60 0.86
N ASP A 37 -35.39 18.43 0.52
CA ASP A 37 -35.99 18.42 -0.81
C ASP A 37 -35.68 19.75 -1.49
N GLY A 38 -35.00 19.65 -2.64
CA GLY A 38 -34.67 20.79 -3.47
C GLY A 38 -35.91 21.37 -4.12
N SER A 39 -36.13 22.66 -3.93
CA SER A 39 -36.76 23.55 -4.91
C SER A 39 -36.49 25.00 -4.53
N SER A 40 -36.10 25.77 -5.54
CA SER A 40 -35.94 27.22 -5.57
C SER A 40 -37.10 27.98 -4.89
N GLY A 41 -36.76 28.93 -4.04
CA GLY A 41 -37.69 29.93 -3.51
C GLY A 41 -36.98 30.83 -2.52
N GLU A 42 -36.91 32.12 -2.85
CA GLU A 42 -36.44 33.20 -2.00
C GLU A 42 -37.16 33.19 -0.65
N ASP A 43 -36.39 33.09 0.44
CA ASP A 43 -36.62 33.76 1.72
C ASP A 43 -35.46 33.38 2.65
N GLY A 44 -34.46 34.26 2.71
CA GLY A 44 -33.34 34.17 3.64
C GLY A 44 -33.82 34.47 5.06
N VAL A 45 -34.16 33.42 5.81
CA VAL A 45 -34.18 33.51 7.27
C VAL A 45 -32.75 33.22 7.73
N ASP A 46 -32.04 34.25 8.15
CA ASP A 46 -30.75 34.13 8.84
C ASP A 46 -30.95 33.38 10.16
N ILE A 47 -30.80 32.06 10.12
CA ILE A 47 -30.83 31.22 11.32
C ILE A 47 -29.54 31.52 12.10
N VAL A 48 -29.69 32.08 13.29
CA VAL A 48 -28.57 32.43 14.18
C VAL A 48 -27.78 31.18 14.54
N GLU A 49 -26.52 31.11 14.11
CA GLU A 49 -25.63 29.95 14.28
C GLU A 49 -25.44 29.53 15.75
N GLU A 50 -25.63 30.45 16.69
CA GLU A 50 -25.53 30.21 18.12
C GLU A 50 -26.63 29.26 18.65
N GLU A 51 -27.79 29.22 18.00
CA GLU A 51 -28.96 28.46 18.47
C GLU A 51 -28.93 26.98 18.04
N LEU A 52 -28.02 26.62 17.14
CA LEU A 52 -27.83 25.25 16.64
C LEU A 52 -26.73 24.46 17.35
N VAL A 53 -25.93 25.08 18.24
CA VAL A 53 -24.80 24.39 18.87
C VAL A 53 -25.30 23.41 19.94
N PRO A 54 -25.09 22.10 19.78
CA PRO A 54 -25.43 21.12 20.82
C PRO A 54 -24.69 21.43 22.13
N SER A 55 -25.32 21.17 23.28
CA SER A 55 -24.72 21.44 24.60
C SER A 55 -23.39 20.70 24.82
N SER A 56 -23.20 19.53 24.18
CA SER A 56 -21.93 18.78 24.19
C SER A 56 -20.78 19.50 23.48
N LEU A 57 -21.07 20.54 22.69
CA LEU A 57 -20.13 21.36 21.95
C LEU A 57 -20.05 22.80 22.50
N ALA A 58 -20.47 23.05 23.74
CA ALA A 58 -20.39 24.39 24.35
C ALA A 58 -19.02 25.10 24.20
N PRO A 59 -17.84 24.42 24.24
CA PRO A 59 -16.53 25.06 24.07
C PRO A 59 -16.23 25.67 22.69
N ILE A 60 -17.06 25.45 21.66
CA ILE A 60 -16.89 26.09 20.34
C ILE A 60 -17.72 27.37 20.18
N VAL A 61 -18.69 27.63 21.06
CA VAL A 61 -19.57 28.81 20.99
C VAL A 61 -18.78 30.13 20.95
N PRO A 62 -17.74 30.35 21.79
CA PRO A 62 -16.95 31.58 21.70
C PRO A 62 -16.24 31.76 20.35
N ILE A 63 -15.88 30.67 19.68
CA ILE A 63 -15.19 30.70 18.38
C ILE A 63 -16.17 31.14 17.28
N LEU A 64 -17.38 30.59 17.28
CA LEU A 64 -18.42 30.95 16.31
C LEU A 64 -18.93 32.37 16.53
N ARG A 65 -19.07 32.81 17.79
CA ARG A 65 -19.41 34.20 18.10
C ARG A 65 -18.38 35.16 17.55
N ALA A 66 -17.09 34.91 17.81
CA ALA A 66 -16.03 35.72 17.26
C ALA A 66 -16.05 35.73 15.72
N ALA A 67 -16.32 34.59 15.08
CA ALA A 67 -16.43 34.50 13.62
C ALA A 67 -17.54 35.39 13.06
N ASN A 68 -18.73 35.37 13.67
CA ASN A 68 -19.87 36.18 13.24
C ASN A 68 -19.63 37.68 13.44
N GLU A 69 -18.92 38.07 14.49
CA GLU A 69 -18.65 39.49 14.77
C GLU A 69 -17.61 40.10 13.84
N ILE A 70 -16.65 39.30 13.36
CA ILE A 70 -15.59 39.78 12.45
C ILE A 70 -15.93 39.56 10.98
N GLU A 71 -17.05 38.91 10.64
CA GLU A 71 -17.43 38.54 9.28
C GLU A 71 -17.50 39.75 8.34
N GLU A 72 -18.07 40.85 8.83
CA GLU A 72 -18.15 42.12 8.10
C GLU A 72 -16.77 42.79 7.92
N GLU A 73 -15.85 42.63 8.87
CA GLU A 73 -14.52 43.26 8.81
C GLU A 73 -13.53 42.45 7.97
N ASN A 74 -13.53 41.12 8.11
CA ASN A 74 -12.74 40.22 7.28
C ASN A 74 -13.45 38.85 7.15
N PRO A 75 -14.20 38.63 6.06
CA PRO A 75 -14.98 37.41 5.88
C PRO A 75 -14.08 36.17 5.72
N ARG A 76 -12.83 36.34 5.22
CA ARG A 76 -11.87 35.24 5.13
C ARG A 76 -11.37 34.78 6.49
N VAL A 77 -11.18 35.70 7.44
CA VAL A 77 -10.77 35.32 8.81
C VAL A 77 -11.94 34.72 9.58
N ALA A 78 -13.17 35.19 9.37
CA ALA A 78 -14.38 34.54 9.89
C ALA A 78 -14.50 33.09 9.43
N TYR A 79 -14.25 32.83 8.14
CA TYR A 79 -14.16 31.47 7.59
C TYR A 79 -13.12 30.61 8.33
N LEU A 80 -11.92 31.13 8.59
CA LEU A 80 -10.86 30.40 9.33
C LEU A 80 -11.27 30.07 10.77
N CYS A 81 -11.99 30.98 11.44
CA CYS A 81 -12.56 30.74 12.76
C CYS A 81 -13.62 29.63 12.73
N ARG A 82 -14.54 29.64 11.74
CA ARG A 82 -15.55 28.58 11.55
C ARG A 82 -14.91 27.22 11.22
N PHE A 83 -13.85 27.22 10.40
CA PHE A 83 -13.10 26.02 10.07
C PHE A 83 -12.45 25.41 11.33
N THR A 84 -11.81 26.25 12.14
CA THR A 84 -11.21 25.82 13.42
C THR A 84 -12.27 25.30 14.39
N ALA A 85 -13.45 25.93 14.43
CA ALA A 85 -14.59 25.45 15.24
C ALA A 85 -15.07 24.07 14.77
N PHE A 86 -15.13 23.83 13.44
CA PHE A 86 -15.48 22.54 12.87
C PHE A 86 -14.47 21.45 13.22
N GLU A 87 -13.17 21.72 13.08
CA GLU A 87 -12.10 20.78 13.49
C GLU A 87 -12.20 20.43 14.97
N LYS A 88 -12.40 21.43 15.83
CA LYS A 88 -12.57 21.23 17.28
C LYS A 88 -13.83 20.41 17.59
N ALA A 89 -14.94 20.65 16.88
CA ALA A 89 -16.14 19.83 16.98
C ALA A 89 -15.91 18.39 16.50
N HIS A 90 -15.09 18.19 15.47
CA HIS A 90 -14.71 16.87 14.98
C HIS A 90 -13.91 16.09 16.03
N HIS A 91 -12.93 16.73 16.67
CA HIS A 91 -12.12 16.13 17.73
C HIS A 91 -12.91 15.79 18.99
N MET A 92 -13.89 16.61 19.37
CA MET A 92 -14.71 16.35 20.58
C MET A 92 -15.67 15.16 20.43
N ASP A 93 -16.16 14.87 19.21
CA ASP A 93 -17.08 13.74 18.97
C ASP A 93 -16.91 13.18 17.56
N GLN A 94 -15.83 12.43 17.33
CA GLN A 94 -15.44 11.92 16.01
C GLN A 94 -16.57 11.12 15.33
N ASN A 95 -17.32 10.34 16.11
CA ASN A 95 -18.40 9.48 15.61
C ASN A 95 -19.76 10.19 15.50
N SER A 96 -19.83 11.47 15.88
CA SER A 96 -21.06 12.26 15.89
C SER A 96 -22.20 11.59 16.66
N SER A 97 -21.84 10.99 17.80
CA SER A 97 -22.72 10.20 18.67
C SER A 97 -23.62 11.06 19.56
N GLY A 98 -23.24 12.32 19.80
CA GLY A 98 -24.00 13.28 20.58
C GLY A 98 -25.29 13.73 19.90
N ARG A 99 -26.32 14.01 20.71
CA ARG A 99 -27.62 14.49 20.24
C ARG A 99 -27.44 15.79 19.43
N GLY A 100 -27.84 15.80 18.17
CA GLY A 100 -27.76 16.98 17.28
C GLY A 100 -26.37 17.26 16.69
N VAL A 101 -25.31 16.57 17.13
CA VAL A 101 -23.92 16.82 16.68
C VAL A 101 -23.75 16.55 15.18
N ARG A 102 -24.34 15.46 14.67
CA ARG A 102 -24.28 15.15 13.24
C ARG A 102 -24.94 16.23 12.39
N GLN A 103 -26.11 16.71 12.80
CA GLN A 103 -26.85 17.76 12.09
C GLN A 103 -26.06 19.07 12.08
N PHE A 104 -25.53 19.46 13.25
CA PHE A 104 -24.68 20.64 13.39
C PHE A 104 -23.43 20.58 12.50
N LYS A 105 -22.71 19.45 12.50
CA LYS A 105 -21.52 19.27 11.66
C LYS A 105 -21.86 19.33 10.17
N THR A 106 -22.94 18.69 9.74
CA THR A 106 -23.37 18.76 8.33
C THR A 106 -23.72 20.19 7.93
N TYR A 107 -24.44 20.93 8.78
CA TYR A 107 -24.76 22.34 8.53
C TYR A 107 -23.49 23.21 8.43
N LEU A 108 -22.60 23.10 9.41
CA LEU A 108 -21.37 23.89 9.46
C LEU A 108 -20.45 23.55 8.27
N LEU A 109 -20.38 22.28 7.87
CA LEU A 109 -19.64 21.84 6.69
C LEU A 109 -20.18 22.47 5.41
N HIS A 110 -21.50 22.43 5.20
CA HIS A 110 -22.13 23.04 4.02
C HIS A 110 -21.89 24.56 3.98
N ARG A 111 -21.92 25.24 5.13
CA ARG A 111 -21.56 26.66 5.19
C ARG A 111 -20.08 26.89 4.86
N LEU A 112 -19.18 26.06 5.38
CA LEU A 112 -17.75 26.15 5.06
C LEU A 112 -17.47 25.93 3.57
N GLU A 113 -18.15 24.99 2.92
CA GLU A 113 -18.03 24.77 1.47
C GLU A 113 -18.46 26.01 0.68
N LYS A 114 -19.53 26.68 1.11
CA LYS A 114 -19.98 27.95 0.52
C LYS A 114 -18.98 29.08 0.75
N ASP A 115 -18.60 29.31 2.01
CA ASP A 115 -17.67 30.37 2.42
C ASP A 115 -16.29 30.20 1.76
N GLU A 116 -15.84 28.97 1.49
CA GLU A 116 -14.56 28.72 0.81
C GLU A 116 -14.52 29.31 -0.61
N HIS A 117 -15.65 29.29 -1.33
CA HIS A 117 -15.76 29.82 -2.69
C HIS A 117 -16.09 31.32 -2.72
N GLU A 118 -16.85 31.81 -1.75
CA GLU A 118 -17.31 33.21 -1.69
C GLU A 118 -16.28 34.14 -1.04
N THR A 119 -15.55 33.67 -0.03
CA THR A 119 -14.59 34.51 0.71
C THR A 119 -13.25 34.65 -0.01
N LYS A 120 -12.80 35.90 -0.18
CA LYS A 120 -11.49 36.21 -0.78
C LYS A 120 -10.56 36.85 0.25
N ARG A 121 -9.27 36.50 0.17
CA ARG A 121 -8.20 37.11 0.96
C ARG A 121 -8.01 38.56 0.51
N SER A 122 -7.91 39.49 1.46
CA SER A 122 -7.79 40.93 1.19
C SER A 122 -6.47 41.54 1.67
N LEU A 123 -5.87 41.01 2.73
CA LEU A 123 -4.68 41.55 3.39
C LEU A 123 -3.38 40.84 2.96
N ALA A 124 -3.45 39.59 2.51
CA ALA A 124 -2.30 38.76 2.16
C ALA A 124 -2.60 37.68 1.11
N THR A 125 -1.54 37.02 0.64
CA THR A 125 -1.62 35.91 -0.33
C THR A 125 -1.92 34.55 0.29
N THR A 126 -1.69 34.36 1.59
CA THR A 126 -1.92 33.09 2.29
C THR A 126 -2.81 33.30 3.52
N ASP A 127 -3.65 32.31 3.84
CA ASP A 127 -4.57 32.38 4.97
C ASP A 127 -3.84 32.61 6.31
N ALA A 128 -2.68 31.98 6.49
CA ALA A 128 -1.83 32.19 7.66
C ALA A 128 -1.35 33.65 7.80
N ARG A 129 -1.03 34.34 6.69
CA ARG A 129 -0.63 35.75 6.72
C ARG A 129 -1.83 36.69 6.81
N GLU A 130 -2.97 36.29 6.25
CA GLU A 130 -4.23 37.04 6.32
C GLU A 130 -4.63 37.22 7.79
N ILE A 131 -4.71 36.11 8.54
CA ILE A 131 -5.08 36.15 9.95
C ILE A 131 -4.03 36.84 10.83
N GLN A 132 -2.74 36.70 10.54
CA GLN A 132 -1.68 37.42 11.26
C GLN A 132 -1.81 38.94 11.12
N LYS A 133 -2.02 39.42 9.88
CA LYS A 133 -2.19 40.85 9.63
C LYS A 133 -3.49 41.37 10.22
N PHE A 134 -4.58 40.61 10.07
CA PHE A 134 -5.86 40.98 10.64
C PHE A 134 -5.81 41.04 12.17
N TYR A 135 -5.20 40.06 12.83
CA TYR A 135 -5.01 40.07 14.29
C TYR A 135 -4.24 41.31 14.77
N ALA A 136 -3.13 41.64 14.10
CA ALA A 136 -2.36 42.84 14.45
C ALA A 136 -3.16 44.14 14.24
N GLN A 137 -3.94 44.23 13.15
CA GLN A 137 -4.84 45.36 12.89
C GLN A 137 -5.95 45.46 13.94
N TYR A 138 -6.55 44.33 14.30
CA TYR A 138 -7.62 44.23 15.29
C TYR A 138 -7.13 44.68 16.67
N CYS A 139 -5.98 44.17 17.13
CA CYS A 139 -5.37 44.61 18.38
C CYS A 139 -5.10 46.12 18.39
N ARG A 140 -4.52 46.68 17.32
CA ARG A 140 -4.26 48.11 17.24
C ARG A 140 -5.52 48.98 17.26
N LYS A 141 -6.59 48.55 16.59
CA LYS A 141 -7.85 49.29 16.45
C LYS A 141 -8.74 49.22 17.70
N TYR A 142 -8.79 48.05 18.34
CA TYR A 142 -9.71 47.79 19.46
C TYR A 142 -9.04 47.69 20.83
N LEU A 143 -7.73 47.39 20.87
CA LEU A 143 -6.94 47.18 22.10
C LEU A 143 -5.71 48.11 22.19
N GLU A 144 -5.64 49.21 21.46
CA GLU A 144 -4.61 50.24 21.69
C GLU A 144 -5.19 51.66 21.56
N GLN A 145 -6.15 51.87 20.64
CA GLN A 145 -6.83 53.15 20.44
C GLN A 145 -8.04 53.34 21.38
N ASP A 146 -8.12 54.51 22.03
CA ASP A 146 -9.25 54.98 22.86
C ASP A 146 -9.65 54.02 24.02
N HIS A 147 -8.67 53.40 24.69
CA HIS A 147 -8.90 52.54 25.86
C HIS A 147 -9.69 53.23 26.98
N ASP A 148 -9.43 54.52 27.22
CA ASP A 148 -9.95 55.23 28.38
C ASP A 148 -11.40 55.74 28.20
N LYS A 149 -11.98 55.60 27.00
CA LYS A 149 -13.33 56.10 26.69
C LYS A 149 -14.39 55.01 26.56
N ARG A 150 -14.02 53.73 26.60
CA ARG A 150 -14.92 52.61 26.31
C ARG A 150 -15.44 51.96 27.59
N LYS A 151 -16.66 51.40 27.52
CA LYS A 151 -17.26 50.73 28.67
C LYS A 151 -16.48 49.44 29.00
N PRO A 152 -16.37 49.05 30.28
CA PRO A 152 -15.69 47.82 30.68
C PRO A 152 -16.22 46.55 29.99
N GLU A 153 -17.52 46.51 29.72
CA GLU A 153 -18.23 45.40 29.05
C GLU A 153 -17.79 45.23 27.58
N GLU A 154 -17.63 46.34 26.86
CA GLU A 154 -17.16 46.34 25.47
C GLU A 154 -15.69 45.90 25.39
N MET A 155 -14.89 46.34 26.36
CA MET A 155 -13.49 45.96 26.46
C MET A 155 -13.32 44.45 26.71
N ALA A 156 -14.12 43.88 27.61
CA ALA A 156 -14.14 42.44 27.87
C ALA A 156 -14.49 41.63 26.62
N ARG A 157 -15.46 42.10 25.82
CA ARG A 157 -15.82 41.49 24.53
C ARG A 157 -14.67 41.53 23.54
N TYR A 158 -14.00 42.67 23.38
CA TYR A 158 -12.84 42.79 22.47
C TYR A 158 -11.68 41.87 22.86
N TYR A 159 -11.39 41.75 24.16
CA TYR A 159 -10.37 40.81 24.65
C TYR A 159 -10.74 39.35 24.39
N GLN A 160 -12.02 38.97 24.53
CA GLN A 160 -12.47 37.61 24.22
C GLN A 160 -12.25 37.27 22.74
N ILE A 161 -12.64 38.18 21.84
CA ILE A 161 -12.45 38.00 20.39
C ILE A 161 -10.96 37.94 20.04
N ALA A 162 -10.14 38.83 20.62
CA ALA A 162 -8.70 38.81 20.41
C ALA A 162 -8.06 37.50 20.90
N SER A 163 -8.52 36.94 22.02
CA SER A 163 -8.06 35.63 22.51
C SER A 163 -8.39 34.53 21.51
N VAL A 164 -9.62 34.50 20.99
CA VAL A 164 -10.04 33.51 19.98
C VAL A 164 -9.22 33.68 18.69
N LEU A 165 -9.06 34.91 18.20
CA LEU A 165 -8.26 35.20 17.01
C LEU A 165 -6.81 34.77 17.17
N TYR A 166 -6.24 34.94 18.37
CA TYR A 166 -4.88 34.48 18.67
C TYR A 166 -4.77 32.95 18.63
N ASP A 167 -5.74 32.25 19.22
CA ASP A 167 -5.80 30.78 19.19
C ASP A 167 -5.94 30.25 17.76
N VAL A 168 -6.83 30.84 16.96
CA VAL A 168 -7.02 30.49 15.54
C VAL A 168 -5.78 30.85 14.71
N MET A 169 -5.13 32.00 14.97
CA MET A 169 -3.88 32.35 14.31
C MET A 169 -2.79 31.31 14.59
N LYS A 170 -2.71 30.81 15.83
CA LYS A 170 -1.74 29.78 16.24
C LYS A 170 -2.02 28.43 15.57
N THR A 171 -3.28 28.04 15.40
CA THR A 171 -3.63 26.79 14.70
C THR A 171 -3.38 26.90 13.20
N VAL A 172 -3.76 28.02 12.58
CA VAL A 172 -3.65 28.27 11.14
C VAL A 172 -2.21 28.66 10.72
N THR A 173 -1.36 29.06 11.66
CA THR A 173 0.07 29.28 11.43
C THR A 173 0.91 28.10 11.98
N PRO A 174 0.96 26.93 11.31
CA PRO A 174 1.87 25.88 11.73
C PRO A 174 3.33 26.25 11.40
N GLY A 175 4.25 25.90 12.30
CA GLY A 175 5.58 25.44 11.88
C GLY A 175 6.76 26.41 11.98
N LYS A 176 6.63 27.71 12.29
CA LYS A 176 7.85 28.55 12.34
C LYS A 176 8.82 28.12 13.44
N ASN A 177 8.31 27.62 14.57
CA ASN A 177 9.15 27.20 15.69
C ASN A 177 9.70 25.79 15.49
N GLU A 178 8.88 24.88 14.97
CA GLU A 178 9.24 23.49 14.69
C GLU A 178 10.21 23.39 13.50
N ILE A 179 9.99 24.18 12.45
CA ILE A 179 10.94 24.29 11.32
C ILE A 179 12.27 24.88 11.81
N LYS A 180 12.24 25.94 12.63
CA LYS A 180 13.48 26.49 13.25
C LYS A 180 14.17 25.46 14.15
N ALA A 181 13.41 24.66 14.90
CA ALA A 181 13.94 23.61 15.74
C ALA A 181 14.60 22.50 14.91
N ALA A 182 13.97 22.08 13.81
CA ALA A 182 14.51 21.10 12.88
C ALA A 182 15.76 21.62 12.16
N VAL A 183 15.79 22.88 11.75
CA VAL A 183 17.00 23.52 11.18
C VAL A 183 18.15 23.49 12.19
N LYS A 184 17.91 23.98 13.42
CA LYS A 184 18.92 23.98 14.49
C LYS A 184 19.43 22.58 14.81
N LEU A 185 18.56 21.57 14.72
CA LEU A 185 18.93 20.18 14.94
C LEU A 185 19.90 19.67 13.85
N LEU A 186 19.68 20.04 12.60
CA LEU A 186 20.57 19.68 11.48
C LEU A 186 21.88 20.47 11.48
N GLU A 187 21.93 21.66 12.09
CA GLU A 187 23.16 22.45 12.27
C GLU A 187 24.11 21.86 13.33
N GLN A 188 23.71 20.82 14.06
CA GLN A 188 24.54 20.15 15.07
C GLN A 188 25.64 19.28 14.44
N ILE A 189 26.69 19.91 13.91
CA ILE A 189 27.84 19.23 13.28
C ILE A 189 29.03 18.99 14.23
N ASN A 190 28.88 19.33 15.51
CA ASN A 190 29.95 19.23 16.50
C ASN A 190 30.49 17.79 16.60
N GLY A 191 31.82 17.65 16.62
CA GLY A 191 32.50 16.37 16.80
C GLY A 191 32.65 15.51 15.54
N LEU A 192 32.15 15.94 14.38
CA LEU A 192 32.36 15.22 13.12
C LEU A 192 33.76 15.50 12.54
N PRO A 193 34.45 14.47 12.00
CA PRO A 193 35.70 14.67 11.29
C PRO A 193 35.43 15.40 9.96
N MET A 194 36.37 16.24 9.51
CA MET A 194 36.19 17.03 8.29
C MET A 194 36.80 16.34 7.06
N PRO A 195 36.10 16.33 5.90
CA PRO A 195 36.67 15.77 4.67
C PRO A 195 37.87 16.61 4.20
N ARG A 196 38.95 15.94 3.79
CA ARG A 196 40.09 16.60 3.14
C ARG A 196 39.72 16.91 1.69
N ILE A 197 39.66 18.19 1.36
CA ILE A 197 39.45 18.65 -0.03
C ILE A 197 40.81 19.07 -0.57
N GLU A 198 41.36 18.32 -1.51
CA GLU A 198 42.55 18.72 -2.25
C GLU A 198 42.15 19.75 -3.31
N LEU A 199 42.65 20.98 -3.16
CA LEU A 199 42.51 22.01 -4.19
C LEU A 199 43.46 21.68 -5.36
N PRO A 200 43.02 21.81 -6.63
CA PRO A 200 43.93 21.71 -7.76
C PRO A 200 45.01 22.78 -7.61
N GLN A 201 46.28 22.35 -7.56
CA GLN A 201 47.42 23.27 -7.56
C GLN A 201 47.46 23.98 -8.92
N SER A 202 46.86 25.18 -9.00
CA SER A 202 47.11 26.08 -10.13
C SER A 202 48.52 26.63 -9.99
N SER A 203 49.32 26.46 -11.04
CA SER A 203 50.74 26.82 -11.10
C SER A 203 50.98 28.32 -11.28
N ASP A 204 50.14 29.20 -10.74
CA ASP A 204 50.33 30.65 -10.83
C ASP A 204 50.33 31.30 -9.45
N ARG A 205 51.54 31.64 -8.99
CA ARG A 205 51.77 32.51 -7.84
C ARG A 205 51.24 33.91 -8.14
N LYS A 206 49.97 34.17 -7.81
CA LYS A 206 49.51 35.53 -7.49
C LYS A 206 48.71 35.53 -6.21
N THR A 207 49.31 36.18 -5.22
CA THR A 207 48.74 36.63 -3.95
C THR A 207 47.35 37.23 -4.11
N VAL A 208 46.32 36.44 -3.83
CA VAL A 208 44.95 36.90 -3.58
C VAL A 208 44.43 36.16 -2.36
N SER A 209 44.33 36.86 -1.22
CA SER A 209 43.53 36.56 -0.03
C SER A 209 43.05 35.11 0.17
N ASP A 210 43.90 34.30 0.79
CA ASP A 210 43.78 32.84 0.97
C ASP A 210 42.77 32.39 2.06
N LYS A 211 41.58 33.02 2.13
CA LYS A 211 40.54 32.69 3.14
C LYS A 211 39.09 32.60 2.64
N MET A 212 38.78 32.88 1.37
CA MET A 212 37.38 33.16 0.98
C MET A 212 36.59 32.01 0.32
N ASP A 213 37.19 30.89 -0.11
CA ASP A 213 36.47 29.84 -0.86
C ASP A 213 36.61 28.41 -0.29
N ARG A 214 36.68 28.26 1.04
CA ARG A 214 36.43 26.92 1.62
C ARG A 214 34.92 26.68 1.69
N PRO A 215 34.38 25.58 1.13
CA PRO A 215 32.96 25.30 1.22
C PRO A 215 32.57 25.09 2.68
N VAL A 216 31.93 26.10 3.26
CA VAL A 216 31.48 26.09 4.66
C VAL A 216 30.44 24.99 4.81
N VAL A 217 30.76 23.95 5.59
CA VAL A 217 29.80 22.93 6.05
C VAL A 217 28.84 23.62 7.03
N LYS A 218 27.60 23.86 6.62
CA LYS A 218 26.60 24.54 7.47
C LYS A 218 25.77 23.59 8.32
N ASP A 219 25.56 22.38 7.81
CA ASP A 219 24.73 21.36 8.45
C ASP A 219 25.18 19.94 8.11
N LEU A 220 24.52 18.95 8.72
CA LEU A 220 24.79 17.52 8.51
C LEU A 220 24.67 17.08 7.05
N LEU A 221 23.81 17.72 6.25
CA LEU A 221 23.61 17.34 4.85
C LEU A 221 24.68 17.95 3.94
N ASP A 222 25.16 19.15 4.23
CA ASP A 222 26.35 19.70 3.60
C ASP A 222 27.59 18.86 3.92
N TRP A 223 27.67 18.30 5.13
CA TRP A 223 28.73 17.35 5.49
C TRP A 223 28.64 16.09 4.64
N LEU A 224 27.46 15.45 4.57
CA LEU A 224 27.23 14.27 3.72
C LEU A 224 27.53 14.54 2.24
N ARG A 225 27.21 15.75 1.75
CA ARG A 225 27.54 16.19 0.40
C ARG A 225 29.04 16.10 0.14
N GLN A 226 29.84 16.69 1.02
CA GLN A 226 31.31 16.71 0.86
C GLN A 226 31.92 15.32 1.08
N THR A 227 31.33 14.51 1.96
CA THR A 227 31.77 13.13 2.22
C THR A 227 31.56 12.21 1.01
N PHE A 228 30.39 12.27 0.37
CA PHE A 228 29.98 11.29 -0.64
C PHE A 228 29.78 11.85 -2.05
N GLY A 229 30.00 13.15 -2.29
CA GLY A 229 29.91 13.76 -3.61
C GLY A 229 28.50 13.81 -4.19
N PHE A 230 27.50 14.16 -3.36
CA PHE A 230 26.12 14.38 -3.79
C PHE A 230 25.95 15.74 -4.49
N GLN A 231 24.96 15.84 -5.37
CA GLN A 231 24.61 17.07 -6.07
C GLN A 231 24.05 18.13 -5.12
N LYS A 232 24.57 19.36 -5.24
CA LYS A 232 24.18 20.51 -4.41
C LYS A 232 22.66 20.74 -4.38
N ASP A 233 22.00 20.68 -5.53
CA ASP A 233 20.56 20.92 -5.64
C ASP A 233 19.75 19.74 -5.06
N SER A 234 20.23 18.50 -5.24
CA SER A 234 19.65 17.32 -4.60
C SER A 234 19.69 17.44 -3.07
N VAL A 235 20.83 17.87 -2.54
CA VAL A 235 21.04 18.11 -1.11
C VAL A 235 20.11 19.20 -0.58
N ALA A 236 19.98 20.32 -1.29
CA ALA A 236 19.05 21.39 -0.91
C ALA A 236 17.60 20.90 -0.85
N ASN A 237 17.17 20.11 -1.85
CA ASN A 237 15.82 19.54 -1.90
C ASN A 237 15.58 18.53 -0.76
N GLN A 238 16.52 17.62 -0.52
CA GLN A 238 16.38 16.63 0.56
C GLN A 238 16.48 17.26 1.96
N ARG A 239 17.22 18.36 2.10
CA ARG A 239 17.27 19.16 3.32
C ARG A 239 15.91 19.74 3.66
N GLU A 240 15.28 20.44 2.73
CA GLU A 240 13.94 20.99 2.93
C GLU A 240 12.93 19.88 3.25
N HIS A 241 13.00 18.77 2.50
CA HIS A 241 12.14 17.61 2.74
C HIS A 241 12.32 17.02 4.15
N LEU A 242 13.55 16.84 4.63
CA LEU A 242 13.83 16.32 5.97
C LEU A 242 13.35 17.27 7.07
N ILE A 243 13.59 18.58 6.91
CA ILE A 243 13.11 19.62 7.84
C ILE A 243 11.59 19.56 7.97
N LEU A 244 10.88 19.52 6.84
CA LEU A 244 9.42 19.45 6.82
C LEU A 244 8.91 18.13 7.41
N LEU A 245 9.55 17.00 7.13
CA LEU A 245 9.19 15.71 7.72
C LEU A 245 9.32 15.74 9.24
N LEU A 246 10.43 16.24 9.77
CA LEU A 246 10.67 16.33 11.21
C LEU A 246 9.64 17.26 11.88
N ALA A 247 9.44 18.47 11.33
CA ALA A 247 8.47 19.41 11.85
C ALA A 247 7.05 18.82 11.84
N ASN A 248 6.62 18.23 10.73
CA ASN A 248 5.28 17.65 10.60
C ASN A 248 5.04 16.46 11.55
N ILE A 249 6.03 15.59 11.73
CA ILE A 249 5.90 14.45 12.65
C ILE A 249 5.85 14.96 14.09
N ASP A 250 6.71 15.92 14.46
CA ASP A 250 6.74 16.46 15.81
C ASP A 250 5.43 17.16 16.16
N MET A 251 4.89 17.97 15.26
CA MET A 251 3.58 18.62 15.41
C MET A 251 2.45 17.60 15.63
N ARG A 252 2.41 16.52 14.84
CA ARG A 252 1.38 15.47 15.01
C ARG A 252 1.48 14.75 16.35
N GLN A 253 2.69 14.59 16.88
CA GLN A 253 2.92 13.98 18.19
C GLN A 253 2.67 14.96 19.35
N GLN A 254 2.48 16.26 19.10
CA GLN A 254 2.18 17.26 20.15
C GLN A 254 0.71 17.33 20.52
N GLY A 255 -0.23 16.92 19.64
CA GLY A 255 -1.67 16.96 19.89
C GLY A 255 -2.19 16.13 21.07
N THR A 256 -1.30 15.55 21.88
CA THR A 256 -1.60 14.73 23.06
C THR A 256 -0.99 15.27 24.36
N ALA A 257 -0.31 16.42 24.38
CA ALA A 257 0.32 16.96 25.59
C ALA A 257 -0.03 18.44 25.81
N ASP A 258 -0.49 18.76 27.01
CA ASP A 258 -0.88 20.11 27.45
C ASP A 258 0.23 21.14 27.19
N HIS A 259 -0.19 22.29 26.65
CA HIS A 259 0.66 23.40 26.28
C HIS A 259 1.10 24.21 27.49
N SER A 260 2.05 23.68 28.26
CA SER A 260 2.76 24.45 29.27
C SER A 260 4.14 24.87 28.73
N GLU A 261 4.31 26.19 28.72
CA GLU A 261 5.57 26.93 28.85
C GLU A 261 6.36 27.38 27.60
N ARG A 262 6.84 28.62 27.75
CA ARG A 262 7.50 29.55 26.82
C ARG A 262 8.93 29.17 26.40
N HIS A 263 9.31 27.89 26.41
CA HIS A 263 10.69 27.50 26.13
C HIS A 263 10.92 27.14 24.65
N VAL A 264 12.16 27.36 24.19
CA VAL A 264 12.66 27.05 22.83
C VAL A 264 12.20 25.64 22.45
N HIS A 265 11.32 25.53 21.45
CA HIS A 265 10.88 24.24 20.95
C HIS A 265 12.09 23.47 20.39
N MET A 266 12.28 22.25 20.87
CA MET A 266 13.28 21.30 20.38
C MET A 266 12.55 20.07 19.86
N ILE A 267 13.01 19.55 18.71
CA ILE A 267 12.47 18.30 18.17
C ILE A 267 12.77 17.16 19.14
N ARG A 268 11.73 16.40 19.52
CA ARG A 268 11.86 15.29 20.47
C ARG A 268 12.63 14.12 19.88
N SER A 269 13.38 13.39 20.72
CA SER A 269 14.08 12.17 20.30
C SER A 269 13.12 11.09 19.80
N SER A 270 11.90 11.04 20.33
CA SER A 270 10.83 10.15 19.83
C SER A 270 10.49 10.39 18.37
N THR A 271 10.51 11.66 17.92
CA THR A 271 10.23 12.05 16.52
C THR A 271 11.29 11.48 15.59
N VAL A 272 12.57 11.65 15.93
CA VAL A 272 13.69 11.12 15.12
C VAL A 272 13.70 9.60 15.11
N ILE A 273 13.49 8.95 16.26
CA ILE A 273 13.41 7.48 16.36
C ILE A 273 12.25 6.93 15.53
N TYR A 274 11.08 7.59 15.57
CA TYR A 274 9.93 7.22 14.76
C TYR A 274 10.26 7.31 13.26
N LEU A 275 10.83 8.43 12.82
CA LEU A 275 11.22 8.64 11.42
C LEU A 275 12.25 7.59 10.97
N ARG A 276 13.28 7.35 11.77
CA ARG A 276 14.30 6.31 11.54
C ARG A 276 13.68 4.94 11.31
N ASN A 277 12.82 4.51 12.24
CA ASN A 277 12.19 3.19 12.17
C ASN A 277 11.30 3.06 10.92
N LYS A 278 10.65 4.15 10.52
CA LYS A 278 9.82 4.19 9.30
C LYS A 278 10.67 4.11 8.03
N ILE A 279 11.74 4.90 7.92
CA ILE A 279 12.62 4.92 6.74
C ILE A 279 13.32 3.57 6.57
N PHE A 280 13.88 3.02 7.64
CA PHE A 280 14.70 1.80 7.56
C PHE A 280 13.93 0.50 7.72
N HIS A 281 12.59 0.53 7.72
CA HIS A 281 11.79 -0.69 7.82
C HIS A 281 12.15 -1.69 6.70
N ASN A 282 12.18 -1.23 5.45
CA ASN A 282 12.46 -2.06 4.29
C ASN A 282 13.91 -2.57 4.29
N TYR A 283 14.87 -1.68 4.59
CA TYR A 283 16.29 -2.03 4.68
C TYR A 283 16.54 -3.12 5.74
N ASN A 284 15.95 -2.98 6.93
CA ASN A 284 16.08 -3.99 7.98
C ASN A 284 15.42 -5.31 7.59
N SER A 285 14.29 -5.27 6.89
CA SER A 285 13.64 -6.49 6.35
C SER A 285 14.51 -7.18 5.29
N TRP A 286 15.15 -6.42 4.39
CA TRP A 286 16.10 -6.93 3.41
C TRP A 286 17.34 -7.55 4.06
N CYS A 287 17.91 -6.90 5.08
CA CYS A 287 19.03 -7.46 5.86
C CYS A 287 18.63 -8.80 6.52
N ARG A 288 17.43 -8.88 7.14
CA ARG A 288 16.93 -10.13 7.74
C ARG A 288 16.72 -11.22 6.69
N TYR A 289 16.13 -10.88 5.54
CA TYR A 289 15.93 -11.81 4.43
C TYR A 289 17.25 -12.40 3.93
N LEU A 290 18.28 -11.55 3.80
CA LEU A 290 19.60 -11.99 3.40
C LEU A 290 20.42 -12.56 4.57
N HIS A 291 19.96 -12.58 5.81
CA HIS A 291 20.78 -12.95 6.98
C HIS A 291 22.08 -12.13 7.07
N LEU A 292 21.95 -10.80 6.99
CA LEU A 292 23.01 -9.81 7.19
C LEU A 292 22.76 -9.01 8.47
N GLU A 293 23.84 -8.54 9.09
CA GLU A 293 23.76 -7.55 10.16
C GLU A 293 23.51 -6.15 9.58
N SER A 294 22.77 -5.32 10.31
CA SER A 294 22.52 -3.95 9.89
C SER A 294 23.75 -3.09 10.16
N ASN A 295 24.23 -2.37 9.14
CA ASN A 295 25.29 -1.36 9.29
C ASN A 295 24.81 -0.05 9.93
N ILE A 296 23.54 0.07 10.31
CA ILE A 296 23.06 1.21 11.11
C ILE A 296 23.49 0.96 12.56
N ARG A 297 24.68 1.42 12.90
CA ARG A 297 25.26 1.27 14.24
C ARG A 297 25.14 2.59 14.99
N ILE A 298 24.20 2.62 15.92
CA ILE A 298 23.93 3.76 16.80
C ILE A 298 24.10 3.27 18.23
N GLN A 299 24.94 3.94 19.02
CA GLN A 299 25.10 3.62 20.44
C GLN A 299 23.82 4.00 21.19
N ARG A 300 23.30 3.08 22.02
CA ARG A 300 21.99 3.26 22.69
C ARG A 300 21.95 4.43 23.67
N ASP A 301 23.13 4.86 24.15
CA ASP A 301 23.30 5.92 25.15
C ASP A 301 23.85 7.22 24.55
N ALA A 302 23.80 7.38 23.22
CA ALA A 302 24.28 8.60 22.58
C ALA A 302 23.42 9.80 23.04
N PRO A 303 24.03 10.87 23.61
CA PRO A 303 23.30 12.04 24.09
C PRO A 303 22.72 12.89 22.94
N THR A 304 23.16 12.65 21.69
CA THR A 304 22.77 13.41 20.51
C THR A 304 22.02 12.54 19.50
N GLN A 305 21.08 13.14 18.77
CA GLN A 305 20.32 12.52 17.67
C GLN A 305 21.11 12.55 16.34
N GLN A 306 22.36 12.99 16.38
CA GLN A 306 23.20 13.28 15.21
C GLN A 306 23.46 12.03 14.36
N PRO A 307 23.81 10.85 14.91
CA PRO A 307 24.04 9.65 14.11
C PRO A 307 22.77 9.19 13.38
N GLU A 308 21.61 9.23 14.04
CA GLU A 308 20.32 8.92 13.40
C GLU A 308 20.07 9.79 12.18
N LEU A 309 20.28 11.09 12.32
CA LEU A 309 20.04 12.07 11.26
C LEU A 309 21.03 11.91 10.10
N LEU A 310 22.28 11.52 10.38
CA LEU A 310 23.26 11.21 9.33
C LEU A 310 22.86 9.99 8.51
N TYR A 311 22.43 8.89 9.14
CA TYR A 311 21.93 7.73 8.39
C TYR A 311 20.65 8.07 7.60
N ILE A 312 19.70 8.80 8.22
CA ILE A 312 18.46 9.24 7.55
C ILE A 312 18.80 10.12 6.35
N GLY A 313 19.65 11.13 6.54
CA GLY A 313 20.11 12.04 5.50
C GLY A 313 20.78 11.28 4.36
N LEU A 314 21.69 10.36 4.68
CA LEU A 314 22.37 9.53 3.70
C LEU A 314 21.38 8.73 2.84
N TYR A 315 20.40 8.08 3.46
CA TYR A 315 19.38 7.34 2.72
C TYR A 315 18.52 8.25 1.83
N LEU A 316 18.12 9.42 2.33
CA LEU A 316 17.32 10.38 1.56
C LEU A 316 18.11 10.96 0.38
N LEU A 317 19.42 11.17 0.52
CA LEU A 317 20.30 11.62 -0.57
C LEU A 317 20.50 10.53 -1.64
N ILE A 318 20.77 9.29 -1.22
CA ILE A 318 20.82 8.13 -2.13
C ILE A 318 19.51 8.00 -2.90
N TRP A 319 18.38 8.09 -2.19
CA TRP A 319 17.07 8.07 -2.81
C TRP A 319 16.90 9.27 -3.75
N GLY A 320 17.29 10.47 -3.32
CA GLY A 320 17.23 11.73 -4.09
C GLY A 320 17.89 11.64 -5.45
N GLU A 321 19.03 10.97 -5.57
CA GLU A 321 19.78 10.88 -6.83
C GLU A 321 19.57 9.58 -7.62
N ALA A 322 18.91 8.57 -7.03
CA ALA A 322 18.71 7.28 -7.68
C ALA A 322 17.88 7.30 -8.99
N SER A 323 17.12 8.36 -9.28
CA SER A 323 16.32 8.46 -10.51
C SER A 323 15.46 7.19 -10.75
N ASN A 324 15.52 6.57 -11.95
CA ASN A 324 14.82 5.33 -12.26
C ASN A 324 15.30 4.10 -11.47
N VAL A 325 16.50 4.14 -10.87
CA VAL A 325 17.01 3.04 -10.02
C VAL A 325 16.13 2.88 -8.76
N ARG A 326 15.33 3.89 -8.39
CA ARG A 326 14.35 3.82 -7.29
C ARG A 326 13.33 2.68 -7.43
N PHE A 327 13.09 2.20 -8.65
CA PHE A 327 12.22 1.05 -8.90
C PHE A 327 12.88 -0.30 -8.57
N MET A 328 14.12 -0.30 -8.09
CA MET A 328 14.85 -1.48 -7.62
C MET A 328 15.19 -1.32 -6.13
N PRO A 329 14.23 -1.57 -5.21
CA PRO A 329 14.41 -1.26 -3.79
C PRO A 329 15.54 -2.05 -3.12
N GLU A 330 15.83 -3.28 -3.54
CA GLU A 330 16.92 -4.10 -3.03
C GLU A 330 18.27 -3.64 -3.55
N CYS A 331 18.31 -3.09 -4.77
CA CYS A 331 19.47 -2.35 -5.26
C CYS A 331 19.76 -1.11 -4.39
N LEU A 332 18.72 -0.35 -4.00
CA LEU A 332 18.89 0.77 -3.07
C LEU A 332 19.37 0.31 -1.69
N CYS A 333 18.84 -0.81 -1.18
CA CYS A 333 19.29 -1.39 0.08
C CYS A 333 20.76 -1.80 0.00
N TYR A 334 21.21 -2.35 -1.13
CA TYR A 334 22.60 -2.71 -1.36
C TYR A 334 23.54 -1.49 -1.35
N ILE A 335 23.19 -0.42 -2.07
CA ILE A 335 23.95 0.84 -2.09
C ILE A 335 24.02 1.43 -0.67
N PHE A 336 22.87 1.55 -0.01
CA PHE A 336 22.80 2.07 1.35
C PHE A 336 23.57 1.20 2.35
N HIS A 337 23.53 -0.12 2.23
CA HIS A 337 24.24 -1.03 3.12
C HIS A 337 25.74 -0.74 3.15
N HIS A 338 26.35 -0.54 1.97
CA HIS A 338 27.76 -0.22 1.85
C HIS A 338 28.08 1.20 2.33
N MET A 339 27.35 2.21 1.85
CA MET A 339 27.60 3.60 2.27
C MET A 339 27.33 3.83 3.76
N ALA A 340 26.40 3.09 4.37
CA ALA A 340 26.17 3.14 5.82
C ALA A 340 27.36 2.57 6.60
N ARG A 341 28.05 1.55 6.06
CA ARG A 341 29.30 1.06 6.64
C ARG A 341 30.41 2.10 6.51
N ASP A 342 30.57 2.69 5.33
CA ASP A 342 31.58 3.74 5.09
C ASP A 342 31.33 4.93 6.04
N LEU A 343 30.07 5.34 6.21
CA LEU A 343 29.67 6.38 7.17
C LEU A 343 30.01 6.01 8.61
N HIS A 344 29.75 4.78 9.03
CA HIS A 344 30.08 4.31 10.37
C HIS A 344 31.58 4.36 10.63
N ASP A 345 32.36 3.83 9.69
CA ASP A 345 33.82 3.75 9.79
C ASP A 345 34.40 5.17 9.90
N ILE A 346 33.94 6.13 9.06
CA ILE A 346 34.34 7.54 9.11
C ILE A 346 34.00 8.21 10.45
N ILE A 347 32.77 8.05 10.96
CA ILE A 347 32.37 8.69 12.22
C ILE A 347 33.14 8.09 13.41
N SER A 348 33.41 6.78 13.36
CA SER A 348 34.11 6.06 14.44
C SER A 348 35.61 6.37 14.51
N ASP A 349 36.25 6.66 13.38
CA ASP A 349 37.66 7.02 13.33
C ASP A 349 37.88 8.53 13.55
N THR A 350 37.53 9.00 14.75
CA THR A 350 37.69 10.41 15.13
C THR A 350 39.15 10.77 15.46
N SER A 351 40.07 9.82 15.39
CA SER A 351 41.45 9.94 15.89
C SER A 351 42.32 10.93 15.08
N GLN A 352 42.01 11.13 13.79
CA GLN A 352 42.79 11.98 12.88
C GLN A 352 42.17 13.36 12.58
N GLY A 353 40.96 13.65 13.10
CA GLY A 353 40.22 14.91 12.88
C GLY A 353 39.81 15.20 11.43
N SER A 354 40.34 14.46 10.46
CA SER A 354 40.11 14.60 9.02
C SER A 354 40.24 13.25 8.32
N PHE A 355 39.53 13.07 7.21
CA PHE A 355 39.51 11.82 6.44
C PHE A 355 39.52 12.08 4.93
N GLU A 356 39.84 11.05 4.15
CA GLU A 356 39.79 11.06 2.69
C GLU A 356 38.40 10.58 2.22
N PRO A 357 37.62 11.42 1.52
CA PRO A 357 36.32 11.00 0.98
C PRO A 357 36.40 9.74 0.11
N PRO A 358 35.43 8.80 0.20
CA PRO A 358 35.44 7.56 -0.59
C PRO A 358 35.50 7.77 -2.12
N PHE A 359 35.12 8.96 -2.62
CA PHE A 359 35.04 9.29 -4.05
C PHE A 359 35.98 10.44 -4.47
N GLN A 360 37.05 10.70 -3.71
CA GLN A 360 37.93 11.88 -3.81
C GLN A 360 38.65 12.08 -5.17
N GLY A 361 38.62 11.11 -6.09
CA GLY A 361 39.44 11.09 -7.32
C GLY A 361 38.95 11.92 -8.53
N GLU A 362 37.72 12.44 -8.55
CA GLU A 362 37.14 13.03 -9.78
C GLU A 362 36.64 14.48 -9.66
N GLY A 363 36.74 15.10 -8.49
CA GLY A 363 36.67 16.56 -8.33
C GLY A 363 35.36 17.25 -8.73
N SER A 364 34.25 16.52 -8.90
CA SER A 364 32.96 17.09 -9.28
C SER A 364 31.88 16.94 -8.19
N ASP A 365 30.98 17.93 -8.13
CA ASP A 365 29.80 17.99 -7.25
C ASP A 365 28.74 16.89 -7.58
N ASP A 366 29.10 15.81 -8.28
CA ASP A 366 28.20 14.74 -8.73
C ASP A 366 28.85 13.34 -8.78
N ALA A 367 29.94 13.12 -8.04
CA ALA A 367 30.67 11.85 -8.02
C ALA A 367 29.77 10.64 -7.66
N PHE A 368 28.82 10.79 -6.73
CA PHE A 368 27.87 9.72 -6.40
C PHE A 368 27.02 9.31 -7.62
N LEU A 369 26.49 10.29 -8.33
CA LEU A 369 25.66 10.07 -9.51
C LEU A 369 26.47 9.35 -10.60
N GLN A 370 27.71 9.79 -10.86
CA GLN A 370 28.56 9.25 -11.93
C GLN A 370 29.10 7.85 -11.62
N LEU A 371 29.55 7.61 -10.38
CA LEU A 371 30.24 6.38 -10.01
C LEU A 371 29.29 5.27 -9.53
N VAL A 372 28.17 5.64 -8.90
CA VAL A 372 27.23 4.66 -8.30
C VAL A 372 25.98 4.50 -9.15
N ILE A 373 25.28 5.59 -9.46
CA ILE A 373 23.95 5.50 -10.10
C ILE A 373 24.05 5.29 -11.61
N GLN A 374 24.91 6.04 -12.30
CA GLN A 374 25.01 6.04 -13.76
C GLN A 374 25.37 4.66 -14.35
N PRO A 375 26.26 3.84 -13.78
CA PRO A 375 26.54 2.50 -14.31
C PRO A 375 25.31 1.59 -14.25
N ILE A 376 24.55 1.65 -13.15
CA ILE A 376 23.34 0.84 -12.96
C ILE A 376 22.23 1.34 -13.90
N TYR A 377 22.03 2.66 -13.97
CA TYR A 377 21.06 3.27 -14.87
C TYR A 377 21.36 2.91 -16.34
N SER A 378 22.62 2.92 -16.74
CA SER A 378 23.04 2.56 -18.10
C SER A 378 22.65 1.12 -18.47
N VAL A 379 22.73 0.18 -17.53
CA VAL A 379 22.22 -1.19 -17.72
C VAL A 379 20.71 -1.18 -17.91
N MET A 380 19.97 -0.49 -17.04
CA MET A 380 18.51 -0.38 -17.14
C MET A 380 18.07 0.22 -18.48
N GLN A 381 18.71 1.30 -18.91
CA GLN A 381 18.41 2.00 -20.16
C GLN A 381 18.65 1.08 -21.37
N LYS A 382 19.79 0.37 -21.39
CA LYS A 382 20.12 -0.59 -22.46
C LYS A 382 19.10 -1.74 -22.51
N GLU A 383 18.65 -2.26 -21.37
CA GLU A 383 17.63 -3.32 -21.33
C GLU A 383 16.25 -2.83 -21.75
N ALA A 384 15.85 -1.63 -21.31
CA ALA A 384 14.59 -1.00 -21.71
C ALA A 384 14.54 -0.75 -23.23
N ALA A 385 15.63 -0.27 -23.83
CA ALA A 385 15.73 -0.08 -25.27
C ALA A 385 15.53 -1.40 -26.07
N ARG A 386 15.99 -2.53 -25.52
CA ARG A 386 15.85 -3.86 -26.15
C ARG A 386 14.41 -4.36 -26.21
N SER A 387 13.53 -3.85 -25.34
CA SER A 387 12.10 -4.18 -25.36
C SER A 387 11.42 -3.79 -26.68
N LYS A 388 11.97 -2.82 -27.43
CA LYS A 388 11.36 -2.22 -28.63
C LYS A 388 9.87 -1.87 -28.42
N ARG A 389 9.58 -1.19 -27.30
CA ARG A 389 8.21 -0.85 -26.85
C ARG A 389 7.30 -2.08 -26.64
N GLY A 390 7.83 -3.15 -26.05
CA GLY A 390 7.07 -4.36 -25.73
C GLY A 390 6.84 -5.33 -26.91
N LYS A 391 7.43 -5.06 -28.08
CA LYS A 391 7.31 -5.94 -29.27
C LYS A 391 8.19 -7.19 -29.19
N VAL A 392 9.22 -7.17 -28.34
CA VAL A 392 10.17 -8.29 -28.19
C VAL A 392 9.75 -9.16 -27.02
N SER A 393 9.81 -10.49 -27.21
CA SER A 393 9.54 -11.47 -26.15
C SER A 393 10.30 -11.12 -24.87
N HIS A 394 9.58 -11.13 -23.73
CA HIS A 394 10.12 -10.87 -22.40
C HIS A 394 11.27 -11.81 -21.99
N SER A 395 11.49 -12.91 -22.72
CA SER A 395 12.62 -13.82 -22.50
C SER A 395 13.98 -13.23 -22.92
N LEU A 396 13.99 -12.25 -23.82
CA LEU A 396 15.21 -11.74 -24.47
C LEU A 396 15.83 -10.52 -23.77
N TRP A 397 15.07 -9.86 -22.90
CA TRP A 397 15.48 -8.63 -22.19
C TRP A 397 15.07 -8.70 -20.71
N ARG A 398 15.80 -7.99 -19.84
CA ARG A 398 15.51 -7.92 -18.39
C ARG A 398 14.68 -6.66 -18.08
N ASN A 399 13.60 -6.76 -17.32
CA ASN A 399 12.94 -5.58 -16.76
C ASN A 399 13.65 -5.13 -15.46
N TYR A 400 13.12 -4.10 -14.80
CA TYR A 400 13.65 -3.63 -13.51
C TYR A 400 13.54 -4.69 -12.41
N ASP A 401 12.53 -5.56 -12.43
CA ASP A 401 12.33 -6.63 -11.45
C ASP A 401 13.40 -7.74 -11.61
N ASP A 402 13.68 -8.15 -12.85
CA ASP A 402 14.74 -9.11 -13.19
C ASP A 402 16.14 -8.58 -12.77
N LEU A 403 16.36 -7.27 -12.87
CA LEU A 403 17.61 -6.63 -12.44
C LEU A 403 17.69 -6.53 -10.92
N ASN A 404 16.57 -6.18 -10.28
CA ASN A 404 16.47 -6.06 -8.84
C ASN A 404 16.65 -7.41 -8.12
N GLU A 405 16.20 -8.51 -8.74
CA GLU A 405 16.38 -9.89 -8.25
C GLU A 405 17.87 -10.23 -8.00
N TYR A 406 18.80 -9.61 -8.73
CA TYR A 406 20.24 -9.78 -8.52
C TYR A 406 20.66 -9.48 -7.06
N PHE A 407 19.96 -8.56 -6.39
CA PHE A 407 20.23 -8.11 -5.03
C PHE A 407 19.49 -8.94 -3.96
N TRP A 408 18.82 -10.02 -4.35
CA TRP A 408 18.19 -11.00 -3.44
C TRP A 408 19.15 -12.09 -2.99
N SER A 409 20.43 -12.01 -3.35
CA SER A 409 21.44 -13.01 -2.99
C SER A 409 22.69 -12.38 -2.42
N LYS A 410 23.26 -12.99 -1.36
CA LYS A 410 24.59 -12.65 -0.83
C LYS A 410 25.71 -12.68 -1.89
N LYS A 411 25.46 -13.30 -3.05
CA LYS A 411 26.41 -13.33 -4.17
C LYS A 411 26.69 -11.93 -4.73
N CYS A 412 25.77 -10.97 -4.63
CA CYS A 412 26.01 -9.60 -5.11
C CYS A 412 27.21 -8.96 -4.42
N PHE A 413 27.38 -9.16 -3.10
CA PHE A 413 28.54 -8.65 -2.35
C PHE A 413 29.88 -9.19 -2.83
N LYS A 414 29.93 -10.44 -3.30
CA LYS A 414 31.17 -11.07 -3.79
C LYS A 414 31.44 -10.81 -5.26
N LYS A 415 30.37 -10.75 -6.07
CA LYS A 415 30.45 -10.66 -7.54
C LYS A 415 30.44 -9.23 -8.07
N LEU A 416 29.65 -8.36 -7.45
CA LEU A 416 29.56 -6.95 -7.81
C LEU A 416 30.57 -6.13 -7.02
N GLY A 417 30.73 -6.41 -5.72
CA GLY A 417 31.71 -5.73 -4.87
C GLY A 417 31.38 -4.26 -4.58
N TRP A 418 32.17 -3.63 -3.70
CA TRP A 418 32.09 -2.20 -3.39
C TRP A 418 33.51 -1.65 -3.20
N PRO A 419 33.99 -0.73 -4.07
CA PRO A 419 33.32 -0.18 -5.27
C PRO A 419 32.90 -1.24 -6.29
N MET A 420 31.89 -0.94 -7.10
CA MET A 420 31.32 -1.92 -8.03
C MET A 420 32.29 -2.26 -9.15
N ASP A 421 32.59 -3.55 -9.33
CA ASP A 421 33.44 -4.07 -10.39
C ASP A 421 32.75 -3.93 -11.76
N PRO A 422 33.27 -3.12 -12.70
CA PRO A 422 32.70 -2.96 -14.04
C PRO A 422 32.68 -4.27 -14.85
N THR A 423 33.49 -5.25 -14.47
CA THR A 423 33.57 -6.56 -15.14
C THR A 423 32.53 -7.57 -14.64
N ALA A 424 31.76 -7.23 -13.62
CA ALA A 424 30.75 -8.10 -13.02
C ALA A 424 29.65 -8.53 -14.01
N ASP A 425 29.09 -9.73 -13.79
CA ASP A 425 28.00 -10.32 -14.60
C ASP A 425 26.77 -9.40 -14.74
N PHE A 426 26.59 -8.47 -13.80
CA PHE A 426 25.50 -7.49 -13.78
C PHE A 426 25.60 -6.50 -14.96
N PHE A 427 26.81 -6.00 -15.23
CA PHE A 427 27.12 -5.03 -16.30
C PHE A 427 27.38 -5.69 -17.67
N ALA A 428 27.52 -7.01 -17.71
CA ALA A 428 27.81 -7.74 -18.94
C ALA A 428 26.71 -7.58 -20.01
N GLU A 429 27.12 -7.19 -21.23
CA GLU A 429 26.23 -7.13 -22.39
C GLU A 429 25.98 -8.52 -23.00
N PRO A 430 24.78 -8.80 -23.54
CA PRO A 430 24.55 -9.98 -24.35
C PRO A 430 25.38 -9.87 -25.63
N THR A 431 26.10 -10.95 -25.93
CA THR A 431 26.79 -11.11 -27.19
C THR A 431 25.78 -10.89 -28.33
N ARG A 432 26.04 -9.92 -29.21
CA ARG A 432 25.32 -9.84 -30.49
C ARG A 432 25.63 -11.16 -31.22
N ALA A 433 24.69 -12.09 -31.21
CA ALA A 433 24.71 -13.17 -32.17
C ALA A 433 24.40 -12.54 -33.52
N LYS A 434 25.44 -12.16 -34.28
CA LYS A 434 25.44 -12.18 -35.74
C LYS A 434 26.84 -11.91 -36.29
N ASN A 435 27.27 -12.88 -37.10
CA ASN A 435 28.09 -12.76 -38.30
C ASN A 435 29.46 -12.13 -38.11
N GLU A 436 30.48 -12.96 -37.98
CA GLU A 436 31.74 -12.82 -38.73
C GLU A 436 32.57 -14.08 -38.52
N THR A 437 32.83 -14.75 -39.64
CA THR A 437 33.95 -15.64 -39.87
C THR A 437 35.23 -14.92 -39.42
N GLU A 438 36.23 -15.66 -38.91
CA GLU A 438 37.57 -15.16 -38.51
C GLU A 438 37.59 -14.46 -37.13
N GLN A 439 38.41 -14.79 -36.13
CA GLN A 439 39.68 -15.49 -36.01
C GLN A 439 39.73 -16.23 -34.66
N HIS A 440 40.51 -17.31 -34.60
CA HIS A 440 40.84 -18.05 -33.38
C HIS A 440 41.65 -17.17 -32.39
N GLY A 441 40.95 -16.48 -31.51
CA GLY A 441 41.51 -15.94 -30.27
C GLY A 441 40.67 -16.46 -29.10
N HIS A 442 41.32 -17.02 -28.08
CA HIS A 442 40.70 -17.60 -26.89
C HIS A 442 40.09 -16.50 -26.00
N VAL A 443 39.06 -15.80 -26.47
CA VAL A 443 38.33 -14.80 -25.69
C VAL A 443 37.41 -15.54 -24.73
N ILE A 444 37.68 -15.41 -23.43
CA ILE A 444 36.81 -15.94 -22.36
C ILE A 444 35.39 -15.39 -22.59
N ARG A 445 34.51 -16.27 -23.10
CA ARG A 445 33.09 -15.98 -23.37
C ARG A 445 32.39 -15.61 -22.06
N ARG A 446 32.19 -14.31 -21.82
CA ARG A 446 31.46 -13.79 -20.64
C ARG A 446 29.97 -14.11 -20.77
N ARG A 447 29.42 -14.81 -19.77
CA ARG A 447 28.03 -15.27 -19.77
C ARG A 447 27.20 -14.36 -18.87
N ARG A 448 26.36 -13.50 -19.48
CA ARG A 448 25.38 -12.66 -18.79
C ARG A 448 24.62 -13.46 -17.74
N ALA A 449 24.40 -12.89 -16.56
CA ALA A 449 23.52 -13.49 -15.55
C ALA A 449 22.14 -13.75 -16.18
N SER A 450 21.82 -15.04 -16.40
CA SER A 450 20.53 -15.46 -16.94
C SER A 450 19.43 -15.13 -15.92
N LYS A 451 18.22 -14.79 -16.41
CA LYS A 451 17.03 -14.63 -15.55
C LYS A 451 16.93 -15.81 -14.59
N THR A 452 17.00 -15.53 -13.30
CA THR A 452 17.16 -16.54 -12.25
C THR A 452 15.83 -17.19 -11.90
N ASN A 453 14.72 -16.44 -11.95
CA ASN A 453 13.40 -17.00 -11.67
C ASN A 453 12.34 -16.65 -12.73
N PHE A 454 11.79 -17.71 -13.32
CA PHE A 454 10.64 -17.75 -14.22
C PHE A 454 10.67 -16.83 -15.45
N VAL A 455 10.95 -17.44 -16.61
CA VAL A 455 10.63 -16.84 -17.92
C VAL A 455 9.29 -17.38 -18.37
N GLU A 456 8.24 -16.55 -18.34
CA GLU A 456 6.94 -16.90 -18.91
C GLU A 456 7.11 -17.09 -20.42
N VAL A 457 7.14 -18.35 -20.88
CA VAL A 457 7.12 -18.67 -22.31
C VAL A 457 5.66 -18.75 -22.72
N ARG A 458 5.10 -17.64 -23.21
CA ARG A 458 3.73 -17.63 -23.74
C ARG A 458 3.68 -18.36 -25.08
N THR A 459 2.99 -19.50 -25.10
CA THR A 459 2.64 -20.26 -26.29
C THR A 459 1.13 -20.27 -26.52
N PHE A 460 0.69 -20.63 -27.73
CA PHE A 460 -0.74 -20.77 -28.07
C PHE A 460 -1.48 -21.76 -27.14
N LEU A 461 -0.77 -22.76 -26.60
CA LEU A 461 -1.32 -23.73 -25.64
C LEU A 461 -1.79 -23.08 -24.33
N HIS A 462 -1.28 -21.90 -23.97
CA HIS A 462 -1.80 -21.16 -22.81
C HIS A 462 -3.24 -20.71 -23.03
N MET A 463 -3.68 -20.48 -24.27
CA MET A 463 -5.08 -20.13 -24.56
C MET A 463 -6.01 -21.31 -24.28
N PHE A 464 -5.61 -22.53 -24.67
CA PHE A 464 -6.36 -23.75 -24.33
C PHE A 464 -6.39 -24.02 -22.83
N ARG A 465 -5.28 -23.78 -22.13
CA ARG A 465 -5.21 -23.91 -20.68
C ARG A 465 -6.11 -22.89 -19.95
N SER A 466 -6.08 -21.63 -20.37
CA SER A 466 -6.77 -20.54 -19.68
C SER A 466 -8.29 -20.51 -19.91
N PHE A 467 -8.74 -20.98 -21.08
CA PHE A 467 -10.16 -21.02 -21.46
C PHE A 467 -10.68 -22.47 -21.58
N ASP A 468 -10.18 -23.37 -20.74
CA ASP A 468 -10.53 -24.79 -20.68
C ASP A 468 -12.04 -25.05 -20.69
N ARG A 469 -12.79 -24.33 -19.85
CA ARG A 469 -14.25 -24.47 -19.72
C ARG A 469 -14.99 -24.11 -21.00
N MET A 470 -14.52 -23.09 -21.72
CA MET A 470 -15.10 -22.66 -22.99
C MET A 470 -14.94 -23.75 -24.05
N TRP A 471 -13.73 -24.29 -24.18
CA TRP A 471 -13.46 -25.39 -25.12
C TRP A 471 -14.26 -26.64 -24.78
N ALA A 472 -14.32 -27.02 -23.50
CA ALA A 472 -15.14 -28.13 -23.05
C ALA A 472 -16.63 -27.93 -23.37
N PHE A 473 -17.18 -26.75 -23.08
CA PHE A 473 -18.57 -26.45 -23.40
C PHE A 473 -18.87 -26.59 -24.90
N PHE A 474 -18.06 -26.00 -25.77
CA PHE A 474 -18.29 -26.07 -27.22
C PHE A 474 -18.13 -27.47 -27.79
N ILE A 475 -17.08 -28.21 -27.40
CA ILE A 475 -16.82 -29.55 -27.92
C ILE A 475 -17.91 -30.53 -27.46
N LEU A 476 -18.25 -30.52 -26.17
CA LEU A 476 -19.26 -31.41 -25.60
C LEU A 476 -20.66 -31.06 -26.08
N GLY A 477 -20.98 -29.77 -26.16
CA GLY A 477 -22.25 -29.29 -26.71
C GLY A 477 -22.42 -29.64 -28.18
N PHE A 478 -21.37 -29.47 -28.99
CA PHE A 478 -21.38 -29.87 -30.39
C PHE A 478 -21.58 -31.39 -30.56
N GLN A 479 -20.84 -32.20 -29.81
CA GLN A 479 -21.02 -33.66 -29.82
C GLN A 479 -22.46 -34.06 -29.45
N ALA A 480 -23.06 -33.43 -28.42
CA ALA A 480 -24.45 -33.67 -28.04
C ALA A 480 -25.42 -33.36 -29.18
N MET A 481 -25.28 -32.18 -29.79
CA MET A 481 -26.14 -31.73 -30.88
C MET A 481 -26.02 -32.65 -32.11
N VAL A 482 -24.81 -33.10 -32.45
CA VAL A 482 -24.59 -34.07 -33.54
C VAL A 482 -25.29 -35.39 -33.23
N ILE A 483 -25.19 -35.92 -32.01
CA ILE A 483 -25.86 -37.18 -31.65
C ILE A 483 -27.38 -37.05 -31.75
N ILE A 484 -27.95 -35.92 -31.31
CA ILE A 484 -29.39 -35.65 -31.37
C ILE A 484 -29.86 -35.44 -32.82
N ALA A 485 -29.10 -34.69 -33.63
CA ALA A 485 -29.45 -34.40 -35.01
C ALA A 485 -29.44 -35.64 -35.92
N TRP A 486 -28.59 -36.63 -35.61
CA TRP A 486 -28.55 -37.92 -36.30
C TRP A 486 -29.48 -38.98 -35.68
N SER A 487 -30.33 -38.61 -34.71
CA SER A 487 -31.38 -39.50 -34.20
C SER A 487 -32.52 -39.67 -35.21
N PRO A 488 -33.23 -40.81 -35.23
CA PRO A 488 -34.30 -41.06 -36.20
C PRO A 488 -35.43 -40.03 -36.19
N SER A 489 -35.67 -39.39 -35.04
CA SER A 489 -36.72 -38.39 -34.83
C SER A 489 -36.25 -36.95 -35.00
N GLY A 490 -34.94 -36.68 -34.94
CA GLY A 490 -34.34 -35.35 -35.13
C GLY A 490 -34.79 -34.25 -34.15
N SER A 491 -35.63 -34.59 -33.17
CA SER A 491 -36.28 -33.67 -32.23
C SER A 491 -35.54 -33.67 -30.88
N LEU A 492 -35.69 -32.58 -30.11
CA LEU A 492 -35.08 -32.46 -28.78
C LEU A 492 -35.62 -33.49 -27.76
N SER A 493 -36.83 -34.01 -27.98
CA SER A 493 -37.42 -35.04 -27.10
C SER A 493 -36.80 -36.43 -27.30
N SER A 494 -36.02 -36.64 -28.36
CA SER A 494 -35.29 -37.90 -28.63
C SER A 494 -34.29 -38.26 -27.53
N ILE A 495 -33.87 -37.31 -26.70
CA ILE A 495 -32.95 -37.54 -25.57
C ILE A 495 -33.53 -38.55 -24.55
N PHE A 496 -34.86 -38.66 -24.45
CA PHE A 496 -35.51 -39.61 -23.55
C PHE A 496 -35.61 -41.03 -24.11
N GLU A 497 -35.25 -41.24 -25.38
CA GLU A 497 -35.16 -42.58 -25.95
C GLU A 497 -33.92 -43.31 -25.39
N PRO A 498 -34.04 -44.54 -24.87
CA PRO A 498 -32.93 -45.25 -24.22
C PRO A 498 -31.65 -45.37 -25.07
N ASN A 499 -31.81 -45.58 -26.38
CA ASN A 499 -30.68 -45.72 -27.31
C ASN A 499 -29.98 -44.39 -27.57
N VAL A 500 -30.74 -43.30 -27.77
CA VAL A 500 -30.19 -41.96 -27.98
C VAL A 500 -29.55 -41.47 -26.68
N PHE A 501 -30.19 -41.71 -25.53
CA PHE A 501 -29.63 -41.40 -24.22
C PHE A 501 -28.27 -42.07 -23.99
N LYS A 502 -28.15 -43.37 -24.28
CA LYS A 502 -26.88 -44.13 -24.18
C LYS A 502 -25.79 -43.53 -25.08
N ASN A 503 -26.15 -43.07 -26.28
CA ASN A 503 -25.21 -42.40 -27.18
C ASN A 503 -24.81 -41.01 -26.67
N VAL A 504 -25.75 -40.21 -26.15
CA VAL A 504 -25.47 -38.90 -25.54
C VAL A 504 -24.53 -39.04 -24.34
N LEU A 505 -24.64 -40.11 -23.55
CA LEU A 505 -23.71 -40.35 -22.44
C LEU A 505 -22.24 -40.53 -22.87
N THR A 506 -21.93 -40.77 -24.16
CA THR A 506 -20.54 -40.80 -24.67
C THR A 506 -19.82 -39.46 -24.56
N ILE A 507 -20.55 -38.35 -24.36
CA ILE A 507 -19.98 -37.03 -24.09
C ILE A 507 -19.05 -37.09 -22.87
N PHE A 508 -19.34 -37.92 -21.86
CA PHE A 508 -18.49 -38.04 -20.68
C PHE A 508 -17.13 -38.68 -20.96
N ILE A 509 -17.02 -39.53 -21.99
CA ILE A 509 -15.73 -40.05 -22.47
C ILE A 509 -14.90 -38.89 -23.05
N THR A 510 -15.51 -38.06 -23.89
CA THR A 510 -14.87 -36.87 -24.44
C THR A 510 -14.49 -35.87 -23.34
N ALA A 511 -15.35 -35.70 -22.33
CA ALA A 511 -15.06 -34.84 -21.18
C ALA A 511 -13.84 -35.33 -20.38
N ALA A 512 -13.70 -36.65 -20.18
CA ALA A 512 -12.53 -37.23 -19.53
C ALA A 512 -11.25 -37.02 -20.36
N PHE A 513 -11.33 -37.13 -21.69
CA PHE A 513 -10.21 -36.81 -22.58
C PHE A 513 -9.80 -35.34 -22.49
N LEU A 514 -10.75 -34.40 -22.51
CA LEU A 514 -10.47 -32.97 -22.38
C LEU A 514 -9.85 -32.63 -21.01
N ASN A 515 -10.34 -33.24 -19.93
CA ASN A 515 -9.75 -33.10 -18.59
C ASN A 515 -8.32 -33.65 -18.52
N PHE A 516 -8.04 -34.76 -19.20
CA PHE A 516 -6.69 -35.29 -19.33
C PHE A 516 -5.77 -34.35 -20.10
N LEU A 517 -6.23 -33.81 -21.24
CA LEU A 517 -5.48 -32.83 -22.02
C LEU A 517 -5.17 -31.58 -21.18
N GLN A 518 -6.15 -31.08 -20.43
CA GLN A 518 -5.98 -29.96 -19.51
C GLN A 518 -4.92 -30.27 -18.46
N ALA A 519 -5.01 -31.40 -17.75
CA ALA A 519 -4.05 -31.78 -16.72
C ALA A 519 -2.63 -31.95 -17.29
N THR A 520 -2.52 -32.44 -18.53
CA THR A 520 -1.25 -32.57 -19.27
C THR A 520 -0.66 -31.19 -19.58
N LEU A 521 -1.46 -30.25 -20.10
CA LEU A 521 -1.04 -28.88 -20.35
C LEU A 521 -0.64 -28.16 -19.05
N GLU A 522 -1.33 -28.44 -17.94
CA GLU A 522 -0.96 -27.88 -16.64
C GLU A 522 0.45 -28.30 -16.19
N LEU A 523 0.81 -29.56 -16.45
CA LEU A 523 2.11 -30.13 -16.11
C LEU A 523 3.23 -29.61 -17.02
N ILE A 524 3.00 -29.61 -18.34
CA ILE A 524 4.00 -29.19 -19.35
C ILE A 524 4.29 -27.69 -19.24
N LEU A 525 3.25 -26.85 -19.20
CA LEU A 525 3.43 -25.39 -19.21
C LEU A 525 4.03 -24.87 -17.90
N ASN A 526 3.82 -25.57 -16.78
CA ASN A 526 4.41 -25.22 -15.49
C ASN A 526 5.77 -25.91 -15.24
N TRP A 527 6.28 -26.75 -16.14
CA TRP A 527 7.48 -27.55 -15.92
C TRP A 527 8.70 -26.73 -15.48
N LYS A 528 8.93 -25.58 -16.11
CA LYS A 528 10.04 -24.67 -15.74
C LYS A 528 9.82 -24.00 -14.38
N ALA A 529 8.57 -23.80 -13.96
CA ALA A 529 8.20 -23.21 -12.67
C ALA A 529 8.15 -24.25 -11.53
N TRP A 530 8.27 -25.55 -11.80
CA TRP A 530 8.16 -26.58 -10.78
C TRP A 530 9.13 -26.45 -9.61
N LYS A 531 10.32 -25.87 -9.84
CA LYS A 531 11.30 -25.63 -8.79
C LYS A 531 10.91 -24.50 -7.83
N SER A 532 10.10 -23.53 -8.27
CA SER A 532 9.61 -22.42 -7.45
C SER A 532 8.26 -22.70 -6.80
N LEU A 533 7.56 -23.78 -7.20
CA LEU A 533 6.27 -24.15 -6.62
C LEU A 533 6.41 -24.86 -5.26
N GLU A 534 5.51 -24.51 -4.34
CA GLU A 534 5.38 -25.21 -3.07
C GLU A 534 5.11 -26.72 -3.28
N CYS A 535 5.60 -27.56 -2.36
CA CYS A 535 5.41 -29.01 -2.43
C CYS A 535 3.93 -29.40 -2.53
N SER A 536 3.06 -28.71 -1.79
CA SER A 536 1.61 -28.92 -1.83
C SER A 536 1.00 -28.71 -3.22
N GLN A 537 1.47 -27.70 -3.96
CA GLN A 537 0.98 -27.41 -5.31
C GLN A 537 1.48 -28.44 -6.32
N ARG A 538 2.73 -28.89 -6.18
CA ARG A 538 3.29 -29.97 -7.01
C ARG A 538 2.48 -31.27 -6.88
N ILE A 539 2.19 -31.67 -5.64
CA ILE A 539 1.38 -32.87 -5.34
C ILE A 539 -0.02 -32.74 -5.99
N ARG A 540 -0.64 -31.56 -5.91
CA ARG A 540 -1.96 -31.33 -6.50
C ARG A 540 -1.97 -31.54 -8.01
N TYR A 541 -0.99 -31.01 -8.73
CA TYR A 541 -0.93 -31.17 -10.19
C TYR A 541 -0.72 -32.63 -10.59
N ILE A 542 0.15 -33.36 -9.89
CA ILE A 542 0.38 -34.80 -10.13
C ILE A 542 -0.89 -35.61 -9.84
N LEU A 543 -1.58 -35.33 -8.74
CA LEU A 543 -2.80 -36.04 -8.35
C LEU A 543 -3.95 -35.77 -9.34
N LYS A 544 -4.11 -34.52 -9.82
CA LYS A 544 -5.08 -34.20 -10.87
C LYS A 544 -4.81 -34.96 -12.17
N PHE A 545 -3.55 -35.06 -12.57
CA PHE A 545 -3.14 -35.84 -13.75
C PHE A 545 -3.46 -37.32 -13.58
N ALA A 546 -3.12 -37.92 -12.42
CA ALA A 546 -3.42 -39.32 -12.13
C ALA A 546 -4.93 -39.62 -12.16
N VAL A 547 -5.75 -38.76 -11.55
CA VAL A 547 -7.22 -38.89 -11.57
C VAL A 547 -7.77 -38.77 -12.99
N ALA A 548 -7.23 -37.85 -13.81
CA ALA A 548 -7.66 -37.70 -15.20
C ALA A 548 -7.33 -38.94 -16.04
N VAL A 549 -6.14 -39.53 -15.86
CA VAL A 549 -5.76 -40.80 -16.53
C VAL A 549 -6.68 -41.95 -16.10
N ALA A 550 -7.00 -42.04 -14.81
CA ALA A 550 -7.91 -43.08 -14.32
C ALA A 550 -9.28 -43.01 -15.02
N TRP A 551 -9.87 -41.82 -15.13
CA TRP A 551 -11.16 -41.64 -15.80
C TRP A 551 -11.09 -41.82 -17.32
N LEU A 552 -9.97 -41.45 -17.96
CA LEU A 552 -9.72 -41.72 -19.36
C LEU A 552 -9.70 -43.22 -19.68
N ILE A 553 -9.36 -44.07 -18.71
CA ILE A 553 -9.38 -45.53 -18.86
C ILE A 553 -10.74 -46.11 -18.45
N ILE A 554 -11.29 -45.68 -17.31
CA ILE A 554 -12.51 -46.25 -16.72
C ILE A 554 -13.74 -46.01 -17.61
N LEU A 555 -13.95 -44.80 -18.15
CA LEU A 555 -15.16 -44.51 -18.93
C LEU A 555 -15.22 -45.26 -20.27
N PRO A 556 -14.16 -45.28 -21.11
CA PRO A 556 -14.19 -46.06 -22.35
C PRO A 556 -14.29 -47.58 -22.12
N THR A 557 -13.62 -48.11 -21.10
CA THR A 557 -13.65 -49.56 -20.79
C THR A 557 -15.03 -50.00 -20.34
N THR A 558 -15.67 -49.25 -19.43
CA THR A 558 -17.03 -49.55 -18.97
C THR A 558 -18.09 -49.34 -20.06
N TYR A 559 -17.90 -48.37 -20.96
CA TYR A 559 -18.76 -48.21 -22.14
C TYR A 559 -18.62 -49.37 -23.12
N SER A 560 -17.37 -49.78 -23.40
CA SER A 560 -17.05 -50.89 -24.29
C SER A 560 -17.69 -52.21 -23.85
N SER A 561 -17.68 -52.48 -22.55
CA SER A 561 -18.32 -53.68 -21.97
C SER A 561 -19.85 -53.63 -21.94
N SER A 562 -20.45 -52.46 -22.20
CA SER A 562 -21.91 -52.26 -22.29
C SER A 562 -22.45 -52.47 -23.72
N ILE A 563 -21.59 -52.64 -24.72
CA ILE A 563 -22.00 -52.82 -26.13
C ILE A 563 -22.09 -54.31 -26.47
N GLN A 564 -23.23 -54.73 -27.04
CA GLN A 564 -23.50 -56.13 -27.39
C GLN A 564 -22.59 -56.67 -28.53
N ASN A 565 -22.09 -55.82 -29.43
CA ASN A 565 -21.20 -56.18 -30.55
C ASN A 565 -19.99 -55.23 -30.65
N PRO A 566 -18.90 -55.46 -29.91
CA PRO A 566 -17.72 -54.58 -29.93
C PRO A 566 -16.91 -54.74 -31.24
N THR A 567 -16.58 -53.63 -31.90
CA THR A 567 -15.73 -53.60 -33.11
C THR A 567 -14.42 -52.83 -32.88
N GLY A 568 -13.31 -53.32 -33.47
CA GLY A 568 -12.00 -52.64 -33.42
C GLY A 568 -11.40 -52.50 -32.02
N LEU A 569 -10.97 -51.27 -31.66
CA LEU A 569 -10.40 -50.91 -30.34
C LEU A 569 -11.33 -51.26 -29.15
N VAL A 570 -12.64 -51.29 -29.38
CA VAL A 570 -13.66 -51.68 -28.40
C VAL A 570 -13.51 -53.17 -28.05
N LYS A 571 -13.20 -54.03 -29.02
CA LYS A 571 -12.95 -55.47 -28.78
C LYS A 571 -11.66 -55.70 -27.98
N PHE A 572 -10.64 -54.86 -28.17
CA PHE A 572 -9.40 -54.92 -27.40
C PHE A 572 -9.63 -54.56 -25.92
N LEU A 573 -10.41 -53.51 -25.64
CA LEU A 573 -10.74 -53.10 -24.27
C LEU A 573 -11.69 -54.08 -23.56
N SER A 574 -12.67 -54.65 -24.27
CA SER A 574 -13.58 -55.65 -23.70
C SER A 574 -12.86 -56.95 -23.31
N ASN A 575 -11.83 -57.35 -24.07
CA ASN A 575 -11.02 -58.53 -23.74
C ASN A 575 -10.16 -58.35 -22.48
N TRP A 576 -9.83 -57.11 -22.12
CA TRP A 576 -9.03 -56.82 -20.92
C TRP A 576 -9.81 -57.01 -19.61
N ILE A 577 -11.15 -56.98 -19.67
CA ILE A 577 -12.03 -57.09 -18.51
C ILE A 577 -13.16 -58.07 -18.83
N GLN A 578 -12.87 -59.36 -18.70
CA GLN A 578 -13.74 -60.47 -19.12
C GLN A 578 -14.97 -60.71 -18.20
N ASN A 579 -15.13 -59.96 -17.09
CA ASN A 579 -16.06 -60.30 -16.01
C ASN A 579 -17.04 -59.18 -15.55
N LEU A 580 -17.18 -58.08 -16.30
CA LEU A 580 -18.09 -56.97 -15.93
C LEU A 580 -19.15 -56.72 -17.03
N GLN A 581 -19.88 -57.76 -17.41
CA GLN A 581 -21.01 -57.65 -18.33
C GLN A 581 -22.28 -57.27 -17.55
N ASN A 582 -22.56 -55.98 -17.43
CA ASN A 582 -23.87 -55.46 -17.05
C ASN A 582 -24.04 -54.06 -17.64
N GLU A 583 -25.17 -53.82 -18.34
CA GLU A 583 -25.47 -52.53 -18.98
C GLU A 583 -25.45 -51.34 -17.99
N SER A 584 -25.67 -51.59 -16.70
CA SER A 584 -25.74 -50.59 -15.64
C SER A 584 -24.40 -50.03 -15.17
N ILE A 585 -23.27 -50.71 -15.42
CA ILE A 585 -21.95 -50.35 -14.87
C ILE A 585 -21.45 -49.01 -15.44
N TYR A 586 -21.67 -48.76 -16.74
CA TYR A 586 -21.30 -47.49 -17.36
C TYR A 586 -22.05 -46.30 -16.75
N ASN A 587 -23.36 -46.46 -16.50
CA ASN A 587 -24.18 -45.42 -15.90
C ASN A 587 -23.72 -45.09 -14.47
N TYR A 588 -23.33 -46.10 -13.68
CA TYR A 588 -22.73 -45.87 -12.36
C TYR A 588 -21.36 -45.17 -12.45
N ALA A 589 -20.52 -45.53 -13.42
CA ALA A 589 -19.23 -44.87 -13.64
C ALA A 589 -19.40 -43.40 -14.04
N VAL A 590 -20.36 -43.09 -14.92
CA VAL A 590 -20.71 -41.71 -15.29
C VAL A 590 -21.24 -40.94 -14.08
N ALA A 591 -22.13 -41.53 -13.28
CA ALA A 591 -22.63 -40.89 -12.08
C ALA A 591 -21.49 -40.55 -11.11
N LEU A 592 -20.58 -41.50 -10.87
CA LEU A 592 -19.40 -41.31 -10.02
C LEU A 592 -18.43 -40.25 -10.57
N TYR A 593 -18.24 -40.20 -11.90
CA TYR A 593 -17.44 -39.17 -12.57
C TYR A 593 -18.04 -37.76 -12.39
N MET A 594 -19.38 -37.67 -12.38
CA MET A 594 -20.10 -36.40 -12.24
C MET A 594 -20.21 -35.89 -10.81
N LEU A 595 -20.14 -36.77 -9.81
CA LEU A 595 -20.29 -36.40 -8.40
C LEU A 595 -19.41 -35.22 -7.97
N PRO A 596 -18.10 -35.14 -8.27
CA PRO A 596 -17.27 -34.00 -7.87
C PRO A 596 -17.76 -32.67 -8.46
N ASN A 597 -18.23 -32.67 -9.71
CA ASN A 597 -18.73 -31.48 -10.39
C ASN A 597 -20.11 -31.08 -9.84
N ILE A 598 -20.97 -32.05 -9.52
CA ILE A 598 -22.28 -31.82 -8.89
C ILE A 598 -22.09 -31.27 -7.48
N PHE A 599 -21.20 -31.85 -6.68
CA PHE A 599 -20.86 -31.31 -5.36
C PHE A 599 -20.26 -29.93 -5.46
N SER A 600 -19.36 -29.69 -6.43
CA SER A 600 -18.81 -28.35 -6.65
C SER A 600 -19.90 -27.35 -7.04
N ALA A 601 -20.82 -27.70 -7.93
CA ALA A 601 -21.94 -26.86 -8.28
C ALA A 601 -22.82 -26.58 -7.05
N LEU A 602 -23.23 -27.62 -6.31
CA LEU A 602 -24.09 -27.49 -5.14
C LEU A 602 -23.45 -26.67 -4.01
N PHE A 603 -22.17 -26.86 -3.74
CA PHE A 603 -21.47 -26.16 -2.67
C PHE A 603 -21.03 -24.73 -3.03
N PHE A 604 -20.75 -24.45 -4.30
CA PHE A 604 -20.22 -23.15 -4.73
C PHE A 604 -21.22 -22.26 -5.50
N MET A 605 -22.38 -22.79 -5.92
CA MET A 605 -23.47 -22.02 -6.53
C MET A 605 -24.27 -21.23 -5.47
N PHE A 606 -24.51 -21.83 -4.30
CA PHE A 606 -25.23 -21.17 -3.21
C PHE A 606 -24.29 -20.35 -2.32
N LEU A 607 -24.44 -19.03 -2.34
CA LEU A 607 -23.57 -18.10 -1.64
C LEU A 607 -23.49 -18.32 -0.10
N PRO A 608 -24.58 -18.65 0.62
CA PRO A 608 -24.49 -18.93 2.05
C PRO A 608 -23.60 -20.14 2.36
N ILE A 609 -23.71 -21.21 1.57
CA ILE A 609 -22.94 -22.44 1.72
C ILE A 609 -21.46 -22.19 1.39
N ARG A 610 -21.21 -21.45 0.31
CA ARG A 610 -19.87 -21.04 -0.09
C ARG A 610 -19.16 -20.20 0.99
N ARG A 611 -19.84 -19.21 1.57
CA ARG A 611 -19.29 -18.39 2.67
C ARG A 611 -18.99 -19.22 3.91
N ALA A 612 -19.86 -20.17 4.26
CA ALA A 612 -19.65 -21.07 5.39
C ALA A 612 -18.42 -21.99 5.17
N LEU A 613 -18.27 -22.53 3.96
CA LEU A 613 -17.11 -23.34 3.58
C LEU A 613 -15.81 -22.53 3.57
N GLU A 614 -15.82 -21.34 2.96
CA GLU A 614 -14.61 -20.51 2.84
C GLU A 614 -14.10 -19.98 4.19
N ARG A 615 -14.99 -19.74 5.17
CA ARG A 615 -14.68 -19.32 6.55
C ARG A 615 -14.38 -20.48 7.49
N SER A 616 -14.70 -21.72 7.12
CA SER A 616 -14.50 -22.86 8.00
C SER A 616 -13.02 -23.24 8.13
N ASN A 617 -12.61 -23.51 9.37
CA ASN A 617 -11.27 -23.99 9.71
C ASN A 617 -11.16 -25.52 9.79
N SER A 618 -12.21 -26.26 9.43
CA SER A 618 -12.18 -27.72 9.43
C SER A 618 -11.12 -28.27 8.47
N ARG A 619 -10.38 -29.30 8.91
CA ARG A 619 -9.34 -29.97 8.10
C ARG A 619 -9.91 -30.55 6.80
N ILE A 620 -11.13 -31.10 6.86
CA ILE A 620 -11.82 -31.70 5.72
C ILE A 620 -12.18 -30.62 4.69
N ILE A 621 -12.71 -29.47 5.14
CA ILE A 621 -13.09 -28.36 4.26
C ILE A 621 -11.84 -27.71 3.64
N ARG A 622 -10.76 -27.56 4.40
CA ARG A 622 -9.48 -27.09 3.87
C ARG A 622 -8.91 -28.02 2.79
N PHE A 623 -9.02 -29.34 2.98
CA PHE A 623 -8.61 -30.32 1.97
C PHE A 623 -9.49 -30.24 0.72
N LEU A 624 -10.81 -30.13 0.88
CA LEU A 624 -11.75 -29.97 -0.24
C LEU A 624 -11.47 -28.69 -1.03
N LEU A 625 -11.28 -27.56 -0.35
CA LEU A 625 -10.91 -26.28 -0.98
C LEU A 625 -9.53 -26.35 -1.64
N TRP A 626 -8.57 -27.08 -1.04
CA TRP A 626 -7.28 -27.35 -1.65
C TRP A 626 -7.40 -28.13 -2.95
N TRP A 627 -8.40 -29.01 -3.09
CA TRP A 627 -8.66 -29.75 -4.33
C TRP A 627 -9.40 -28.91 -5.39
N THR A 628 -10.42 -28.14 -4.99
CA THR A 628 -11.35 -27.45 -5.90
C THR A 628 -10.94 -26.03 -6.30
N GLN A 629 -10.39 -25.20 -5.40
CA GLN A 629 -10.08 -23.79 -5.68
C GLN A 629 -8.59 -23.56 -5.93
N PRO A 630 -8.18 -22.71 -6.90
CA PRO A 630 -6.79 -22.25 -7.00
C PRO A 630 -6.42 -21.40 -5.77
N LYS A 631 -5.21 -21.58 -5.23
CA LYS A 631 -4.76 -21.03 -3.93
C LYS A 631 -4.74 -19.48 -3.85
N LEU A 632 -4.82 -18.80 -5.00
CA LEU A 632 -4.68 -17.34 -5.15
C LEU A 632 -6.01 -16.65 -5.52
N TYR A 633 -7.13 -17.10 -4.98
CA TYR A 633 -8.38 -16.34 -5.12
C TYR A 633 -8.42 -15.22 -4.07
N VAL A 634 -8.04 -14.00 -4.49
CA VAL A 634 -7.89 -12.82 -3.63
C VAL A 634 -9.22 -12.37 -3.01
N ALA A 635 -10.36 -12.71 -3.60
CA ALA A 635 -11.69 -12.33 -3.12
C ALA A 635 -12.36 -13.38 -2.19
N ARG A 636 -11.58 -14.23 -1.51
CA ARG A 636 -12.11 -15.27 -0.61
C ARG A 636 -12.95 -14.64 0.51
N GLY A 637 -14.22 -15.04 0.62
CA GLY A 637 -15.15 -14.53 1.64
C GLY A 637 -15.61 -13.07 1.46
N MET A 638 -15.28 -12.42 0.34
CA MET A 638 -15.58 -11.00 0.06
C MET A 638 -16.84 -10.76 -0.79
N TYR A 639 -17.59 -11.81 -1.12
CA TYR A 639 -18.82 -11.66 -1.90
C TYR A 639 -19.93 -11.02 -1.06
N GLU A 640 -20.57 -9.98 -1.57
CA GLU A 640 -21.66 -9.25 -0.89
C GLU A 640 -23.06 -9.77 -1.25
N ASP A 641 -23.32 -10.15 -2.52
CA ASP A 641 -24.64 -10.63 -2.98
C ASP A 641 -24.60 -11.74 -4.05
N THR A 642 -25.66 -12.53 -4.16
CA THR A 642 -25.80 -13.61 -5.18
C THR A 642 -25.79 -13.08 -6.61
N CYS A 643 -26.33 -11.89 -6.86
CA CYS A 643 -26.29 -11.22 -8.17
C CYS A 643 -24.86 -10.83 -8.60
N SER A 644 -23.94 -10.61 -7.66
CA SER A 644 -22.53 -10.30 -7.96
C SER A 644 -21.75 -11.49 -8.53
N LEU A 645 -22.33 -12.69 -8.47
CA LEU A 645 -21.70 -13.94 -8.93
C LEU A 645 -22.06 -14.32 -10.38
N LEU A 646 -23.09 -13.68 -10.94
CA LEU A 646 -23.60 -13.87 -12.32
C LEU A 646 -23.13 -12.77 -13.29
N LYS A 647 -22.48 -11.72 -12.77
CA LYS A 647 -21.75 -10.69 -13.54
C LYS A 647 -20.31 -11.15 -13.76
#